data_AF-A0A8S3WCK1-F1
#
_entry.id   AF-A0A8S3WCK1-F1
#
_cell.length_a   1.000
_cell.length_b   1.000
_cell.length_c   1.000
_cell.angle_alpha   90.00
_cell.angle_beta   90.00
_cell.angle_gamma   90.00
#
_symmetry.space_group_name_H-M   'P 1'
#
loop_
_entity.id
_entity.type
_entity.pdbx_description
1 polymer ?
#
loop_
_entity_poly.entity_id
_entity_poly.type
_entity_poly.pdbx_seq_one_letter_code
_entity_poly.pdbx_strand_id
1 'polypeptide(L)'
;MTKCGNFGVKPVLHGDNISEAKLYAMTLGKEKKMMYINGYDHPNIIEGQGIAGVEILEQIPDVDAIIIPVGGGSLIAGVCAFSKHLKPNVEIYGVETDLTCSMVESLRKNERIYFPIDSTIADGLAVNKVGVNTFHTIKGLVDKMVVVKEDWVARAVMHIVEQERFVVEGSGAVSVAAVIAGLFPNLKGKKVVCILTGGNIDTTILARALERGMAAEGRLVKFKVTVSDRPGGMADLCYLMANCGVTLRDCIPERAWVKGDVFRCELKVIAETRGWDHTRELMDIIKKNYKEYYFPDFDEQPEKSTARRGPCLAPNPICMQNFKERGAFYSLSKLRTEQKEIGVITASLGNWAMILIDDDWIAKALLHLVEDEKFIAEGAAAAPLASLMALPRALIELKDKTVVCVLSGGNLEPILIRSLERAQALEGRIITVNVTLPGLEISNLQKIFNIIAKLGCNVIRHTVEESWGVESYMNDINEDFDELCDPENPKKIKYEDVVDAASRSRPLITVTPCYESQPQNAFGMKLYYKLEFVLKTGSFKERGALNVLQMLPQDKKKIGVVLASMGNQAIGICYYGGKLHIPVVVVMPKGVPLIKLQICKNFGAKVIVEGNDLQESQKHARAIARDKGLTFINGRDHPHVLIGYGGVALEILEQVPTVDAVIVPVGTGGLVAAVATVIKHSKPNCLVYMLVEEDWIARAVLHLVEKERFVVEGAGACTVAAILSSLVPELKTKK
;
A
#
# COMPACT_ATOMS: atom_id res chain seq x y z
N MET A 1 3.66 -16.65 -17.41
CA MET A 1 4.00 -18.09 -17.64
C MET A 1 3.61 -18.96 -16.46
N THR A 2 4.17 -18.74 -15.26
CA THR A 2 3.91 -19.55 -14.06
C THR A 2 2.42 -19.58 -13.69
N LYS A 3 1.72 -18.43 -13.73
CA LYS A 3 0.27 -18.37 -13.46
C LYS A 3 -0.54 -19.28 -14.40
N CYS A 4 -0.28 -19.26 -15.72
CA CYS A 4 -0.95 -20.16 -16.67
C CYS A 4 -0.66 -21.64 -16.35
N GLY A 5 0.58 -21.96 -15.96
CA GLY A 5 0.97 -23.30 -15.52
C GLY A 5 0.20 -23.77 -14.27
N ASN A 6 0.00 -22.89 -13.29
CA ASN A 6 -0.77 -23.18 -12.08
C ASN A 6 -2.25 -23.47 -12.40
N PHE A 7 -2.79 -22.89 -13.47
CA PHE A 7 -4.13 -23.22 -13.99
C PHE A 7 -4.17 -24.49 -14.84
N GLY A 8 -3.07 -25.25 -14.90
CA GLY A 8 -2.97 -26.48 -15.69
C GLY A 8 -2.82 -26.24 -17.21
N VAL A 9 -2.56 -25.00 -17.63
CA VAL A 9 -2.38 -24.64 -19.05
C VAL A 9 -0.90 -24.62 -19.39
N LYS A 10 -0.51 -25.25 -20.50
CA LYS A 10 0.86 -25.17 -21.03
C LYS A 10 0.98 -23.99 -22.01
N PRO A 11 1.55 -22.85 -21.60
CA PRO A 11 1.75 -21.73 -22.51
C PRO A 11 2.78 -22.07 -23.60
N VAL A 12 2.56 -21.53 -24.80
CA VAL A 12 3.49 -21.61 -25.93
C VAL A 12 4.02 -20.22 -26.22
N LEU A 13 5.34 -20.05 -26.16
CA LEU A 13 6.02 -18.81 -26.51
C LEU A 13 6.41 -18.86 -28.00
N HIS A 14 5.88 -17.95 -28.79
CA HIS A 14 6.18 -17.86 -30.22
C HIS A 14 6.02 -16.42 -30.73
N GLY A 15 6.99 -15.96 -31.53
CA GLY A 15 7.04 -14.62 -32.09
C GLY A 15 7.67 -13.58 -31.14
N ASP A 16 8.11 -12.47 -31.73
CA ASP A 16 8.72 -11.35 -31.00
C ASP A 16 7.69 -10.29 -30.56
N ASN A 17 6.45 -10.40 -31.05
CA ASN A 17 5.36 -9.47 -30.75
C ASN A 17 3.99 -10.16 -30.78
N ILE A 18 2.96 -9.46 -30.27
CA ILE A 18 1.59 -9.99 -30.18
C ILE A 18 0.98 -10.34 -31.53
N SER A 19 1.37 -9.64 -32.61
CA SER A 19 0.84 -9.89 -33.95
C SER A 19 1.33 -11.24 -34.48
N GLU A 20 2.62 -11.55 -34.30
CA GLU A 20 3.22 -12.85 -34.64
C GLU A 20 2.66 -13.98 -33.76
N ALA A 21 2.58 -13.75 -32.44
CA ALA A 21 1.99 -14.72 -31.52
C ALA A 21 0.52 -15.04 -31.89
N LYS A 22 -0.26 -14.03 -32.27
CA LYS A 22 -1.64 -14.18 -32.76
C LYS A 22 -1.70 -14.95 -34.07
N LEU A 23 -0.85 -14.61 -35.04
CA LEU A 23 -0.79 -15.31 -36.33
C LEU A 23 -0.49 -16.80 -36.11
N TYR A 24 0.50 -17.10 -35.27
CA TYR A 24 0.83 -18.47 -34.89
C TYR A 24 -0.33 -19.18 -34.20
N ALA A 25 -1.01 -18.52 -33.25
CA ALA A 25 -2.18 -19.08 -32.56
C ALA A 25 -3.33 -19.41 -33.53
N MET A 26 -3.55 -18.56 -34.55
CA MET A 26 -4.55 -18.81 -35.60
C MET A 26 -4.16 -19.98 -36.50
N THR A 27 -2.89 -20.08 -36.88
CA THR A 27 -2.37 -21.21 -37.68
C THR A 27 -2.47 -22.52 -36.90
N LEU A 28 -2.01 -22.53 -35.64
CA LEU A 28 -2.11 -23.66 -34.73
C LEU A 28 -3.57 -24.09 -34.51
N GLY A 29 -4.48 -23.12 -34.41
CA GLY A 29 -5.91 -23.37 -34.34
C GLY A 29 -6.43 -24.16 -35.53
N LYS A 30 -6.04 -23.77 -36.76
CA LYS A 30 -6.41 -24.50 -37.98
C LYS A 30 -5.81 -25.90 -38.01
N GLU A 31 -4.51 -26.03 -37.74
CA GLU A 31 -3.78 -27.30 -37.79
C GLU A 31 -4.30 -28.32 -36.78
N LYS A 32 -4.55 -27.88 -35.54
CA LYS A 32 -5.00 -28.74 -34.44
C LYS A 32 -6.51 -28.81 -34.30
N LYS A 33 -7.27 -28.22 -35.23
CA LYS A 33 -8.74 -28.10 -35.18
C LYS A 33 -9.24 -27.48 -33.86
N MET A 34 -8.50 -26.50 -33.34
CA MET A 34 -8.89 -25.70 -32.18
C MET A 34 -9.52 -24.39 -32.63
N MET A 35 -10.47 -23.88 -31.86
CA MET A 35 -11.07 -22.57 -32.11
C MET A 35 -10.17 -21.46 -31.56
N TYR A 36 -9.78 -20.51 -32.42
CA TYR A 36 -9.13 -19.29 -31.96
C TYR A 36 -10.17 -18.36 -31.34
N ILE A 37 -9.98 -18.02 -30.06
CA ILE A 37 -10.81 -17.05 -29.35
C ILE A 37 -10.07 -15.71 -29.33
N ASN A 38 -10.65 -14.70 -29.98
CA ASN A 38 -10.13 -13.33 -29.90
C ASN A 38 -10.51 -12.73 -28.54
N GLY A 39 -9.52 -12.37 -27.73
CA GLY A 39 -9.71 -11.90 -26.36
C GLY A 39 -10.47 -10.58 -26.18
N TYR A 40 -10.71 -9.81 -27.25
CA TYR A 40 -11.48 -8.56 -27.17
C TYR A 40 -12.53 -8.36 -28.28
N ASP A 41 -12.47 -9.09 -29.39
CA ASP A 41 -13.37 -8.84 -30.54
C ASP A 41 -14.33 -9.98 -30.81
N HIS A 42 -14.29 -11.05 -30.02
CA HIS A 42 -15.24 -12.15 -30.15
C HIS A 42 -16.62 -11.72 -29.61
N PRO A 43 -17.74 -11.90 -30.33
CA PRO A 43 -19.07 -11.47 -29.88
C PRO A 43 -19.43 -11.95 -28.46
N ASN A 44 -19.26 -13.24 -28.17
CA ASN A 44 -19.52 -13.79 -26.82
C ASN A 44 -18.62 -13.19 -25.73
N ILE A 45 -17.41 -12.71 -26.08
CA ILE A 45 -16.56 -12.00 -25.12
C ILE A 45 -17.14 -10.61 -24.87
N ILE A 46 -17.57 -9.89 -25.91
CA ILE A 46 -18.20 -8.58 -25.78
C ILE A 46 -19.46 -8.66 -24.91
N GLU A 47 -20.30 -9.68 -25.12
CA GLU A 47 -21.49 -9.96 -24.30
C GLU A 47 -21.12 -10.21 -22.84
N GLY A 48 -20.14 -11.09 -22.58
CA GLY A 48 -19.67 -11.38 -21.23
C GLY A 48 -19.10 -10.15 -20.52
N GLN A 49 -18.36 -9.29 -21.22
CA GLN A 49 -17.85 -8.04 -20.66
C GLN A 49 -18.96 -7.01 -20.39
N GLY A 50 -20.09 -7.10 -21.11
CA GLY A 50 -21.26 -6.28 -20.86
C GLY A 50 -21.95 -6.55 -19.53
N ILE A 51 -21.69 -7.69 -18.88
CA ILE A 51 -22.20 -8.01 -17.54
C ILE A 51 -21.77 -6.95 -16.52
N ALA A 52 -20.59 -6.34 -16.68
CA ALA A 52 -20.18 -5.21 -15.84
C ALA A 52 -21.18 -4.05 -15.87
N GLY A 53 -21.84 -3.81 -17.02
CA GLY A 53 -22.90 -2.81 -17.13
C GLY A 53 -24.17 -3.21 -16.36
N VAL A 54 -24.47 -4.51 -16.29
CA VAL A 54 -25.58 -5.07 -15.47
C VAL A 54 -25.30 -4.80 -14.00
N GLU A 55 -24.14 -5.21 -13.53
CA GLU A 55 -23.72 -5.07 -12.13
C GLU A 55 -23.73 -3.60 -11.69
N ILE A 56 -23.23 -2.69 -12.53
CA ILE A 56 -23.24 -1.25 -12.25
C ILE A 56 -24.67 -0.72 -12.08
N LEU A 57 -25.60 -1.08 -12.97
CA LEU A 57 -26.98 -0.60 -12.89
C LEU A 57 -27.77 -1.24 -11.75
N GLU A 58 -27.39 -2.44 -11.29
CA GLU A 58 -27.98 -3.06 -10.09
C GLU A 58 -27.46 -2.41 -8.80
N GLN A 59 -26.15 -2.17 -8.72
CA GLN A 59 -25.49 -1.61 -7.53
C GLN A 59 -25.74 -0.11 -7.37
N ILE A 60 -25.76 0.64 -8.48
CA ILE A 60 -25.99 2.09 -8.51
C ILE A 60 -27.06 2.39 -9.57
N PRO A 61 -28.35 2.14 -9.23
CA PRO A 61 -29.43 2.33 -10.19
C PRO A 61 -29.46 3.74 -10.76
N ASP A 62 -29.16 4.78 -10.00
CA ASP A 62 -29.18 6.18 -10.42
C ASP A 62 -27.81 6.73 -10.84
N VAL A 63 -26.97 5.91 -11.48
CA VAL A 63 -25.71 6.35 -12.09
C VAL A 63 -25.95 7.39 -13.19
N ASP A 64 -25.15 8.47 -13.16
CA ASP A 64 -25.18 9.54 -14.17
C ASP A 64 -24.17 9.28 -15.30
N ALA A 65 -22.99 8.74 -14.96
CA ALA A 65 -21.95 8.48 -15.94
C ALA A 65 -21.08 7.25 -15.62
N ILE A 66 -20.62 6.56 -16.66
CA ILE A 66 -19.71 5.41 -16.59
C ILE A 66 -18.45 5.72 -17.40
N ILE A 67 -17.28 5.61 -16.76
CA ILE A 67 -15.96 5.87 -17.34
C ILE A 67 -15.20 4.56 -17.48
N ILE A 68 -14.82 4.22 -18.71
CA ILE A 68 -14.34 2.89 -19.09
C ILE A 68 -12.97 3.00 -19.77
N PRO A 69 -11.92 2.31 -19.25
CA PRO A 69 -10.66 2.15 -19.98
C PRO A 69 -10.86 1.40 -21.30
N VAL A 70 -10.21 1.88 -22.37
CA VAL A 70 -10.38 1.31 -23.72
C VAL A 70 -9.04 0.87 -24.29
N GLY A 71 -8.98 -0.40 -24.72
CA GLY A 71 -7.94 -0.93 -25.59
C GLY A 71 -8.58 -1.44 -26.87
N GLY A 72 -8.81 -2.75 -26.96
CA GLY A 72 -9.51 -3.36 -28.10
C GLY A 72 -11.00 -3.02 -28.20
N GLY A 73 -11.60 -2.54 -27.10
CA GLY A 73 -12.97 -2.00 -27.07
C GLY A 73 -14.08 -2.96 -26.62
N SER A 74 -13.78 -4.19 -26.18
CA SER A 74 -14.79 -5.17 -25.75
C SER A 74 -15.66 -4.65 -24.62
N LEU A 75 -15.02 -4.18 -23.55
CA LEU A 75 -15.70 -3.75 -22.33
C LEU A 75 -16.64 -2.57 -22.59
N ILE A 76 -16.13 -1.52 -23.23
CA ILE A 76 -16.96 -0.36 -23.59
C ILE A 76 -18.09 -0.75 -24.54
N ALA A 77 -17.86 -1.64 -25.51
CA ALA A 77 -18.90 -2.11 -26.42
C ALA A 77 -20.03 -2.84 -25.69
N GLY A 78 -19.69 -3.79 -24.81
CA GLY A 78 -20.66 -4.54 -24.02
C GLY A 78 -21.45 -3.65 -23.05
N VAL A 79 -20.73 -2.82 -22.28
CA VAL A 79 -21.35 -1.90 -21.31
C VAL A 79 -22.24 -0.87 -22.01
N CYS A 80 -21.82 -0.33 -23.16
CA CYS A 80 -22.64 0.58 -23.95
C CYS A 80 -23.93 -0.08 -24.43
N ALA A 81 -23.82 -1.26 -25.05
CA ALA A 81 -24.97 -1.95 -25.63
C ALA A 81 -26.06 -2.23 -24.58
N PHE A 82 -25.66 -2.66 -23.38
CA PHE A 82 -26.60 -2.91 -22.28
C PHE A 82 -27.10 -1.61 -21.63
N SER A 83 -26.19 -0.73 -21.20
CA SER A 83 -26.54 0.42 -20.36
C SER A 83 -27.36 1.46 -21.11
N LYS A 84 -27.06 1.72 -22.40
CA LYS A 84 -27.86 2.65 -23.22
C LYS A 84 -29.26 2.11 -23.54
N HIS A 85 -29.45 0.80 -23.55
CA HIS A 85 -30.77 0.21 -23.74
C HIS A 85 -31.67 0.43 -22.51
N LEU A 86 -31.16 0.16 -21.31
CA LEU A 86 -31.93 0.32 -20.06
C LEU A 86 -32.02 1.78 -19.58
N LYS A 87 -30.94 2.55 -19.75
CA LYS A 87 -30.85 3.96 -19.35
C LYS A 87 -30.24 4.80 -20.46
N PRO A 88 -31.03 5.22 -21.46
CA PRO A 88 -30.51 6.01 -22.60
C PRO A 88 -29.77 7.29 -22.21
N ASN A 89 -30.11 7.88 -21.06
CA ASN A 89 -29.55 9.13 -20.55
C ASN A 89 -28.22 8.97 -19.78
N VAL A 90 -27.77 7.75 -19.48
CA VAL A 90 -26.47 7.56 -18.81
C VAL A 90 -25.34 7.98 -19.76
N GLU A 91 -24.41 8.82 -19.31
CA GLU A 91 -23.27 9.22 -20.13
C GLU A 91 -22.17 8.15 -20.05
N ILE A 92 -21.63 7.70 -21.19
CA ILE A 92 -20.58 6.69 -21.25
C ILE A 92 -19.35 7.29 -21.92
N TYR A 93 -18.24 7.27 -21.17
CA TYR A 93 -16.96 7.82 -21.56
C TYR A 93 -15.93 6.71 -21.72
N GLY A 94 -15.28 6.65 -22.88
CA GLY A 94 -14.11 5.81 -23.09
C GLY A 94 -12.83 6.59 -22.80
N VAL A 95 -11.84 5.95 -22.18
CA VAL A 95 -10.56 6.58 -21.85
C VAL A 95 -9.39 5.74 -22.36
N GLU A 96 -8.49 6.36 -23.12
CA GLU A 96 -7.23 5.78 -23.59
C GLU A 96 -6.05 6.63 -23.09
N THR A 97 -4.82 6.10 -23.16
CA THR A 97 -3.63 6.91 -22.92
C THR A 97 -3.13 7.56 -24.22
N ASP A 98 -2.31 8.60 -24.10
CA ASP A 98 -1.66 9.24 -25.26
C ASP A 98 -0.76 8.29 -26.04
N LEU A 99 -0.21 7.26 -25.40
CA LEU A 99 0.60 6.21 -26.03
C LEU A 99 -0.21 5.07 -26.68
N THR A 100 -1.51 4.93 -26.37
CA THR A 100 -2.34 3.80 -26.84
C THR A 100 -3.68 4.22 -27.49
N CYS A 101 -3.78 5.45 -28.02
CA CYS A 101 -5.03 6.06 -28.50
C CYS A 101 -5.62 5.52 -29.83
N SER A 102 -5.57 4.21 -30.04
CA SER A 102 -6.01 3.56 -31.29
C SER A 102 -7.51 3.73 -31.58
N MET A 103 -8.37 3.72 -30.55
CA MET A 103 -9.82 3.86 -30.70
C MET A 103 -10.24 5.29 -30.99
N VAL A 104 -9.67 6.26 -30.27
CA VAL A 104 -9.89 7.70 -30.50
C VAL A 104 -9.58 8.07 -31.95
N GLU A 105 -8.41 7.66 -32.44
CA GLU A 105 -8.01 7.97 -33.81
C GLU A 105 -8.84 7.21 -34.85
N SER A 106 -9.24 5.97 -34.56
CA SER A 106 -10.10 5.19 -35.45
C SER A 106 -11.50 5.79 -35.56
N LEU A 107 -12.10 6.22 -34.45
CA LEU A 107 -13.40 6.89 -34.45
C LEU A 107 -13.34 8.25 -35.14
N ARG A 108 -12.27 9.03 -34.93
CA ARG A 108 -12.08 10.33 -35.60
C ARG A 108 -12.02 10.19 -37.12
N LYS A 109 -11.34 9.16 -37.63
CA LYS A 109 -11.22 8.88 -39.07
C LYS A 109 -12.39 8.06 -39.63
N ASN A 110 -13.31 7.63 -38.76
CA ASN A 110 -14.39 6.70 -39.08
C ASN A 110 -13.90 5.38 -39.72
N GLU A 111 -12.65 5.00 -39.46
CA GLU A 111 -11.97 3.84 -40.05
C GLU A 111 -11.05 3.21 -39.00
N ARG A 112 -10.94 1.87 -38.98
CA ARG A 112 -10.02 1.17 -38.07
C ARG A 112 -8.58 1.32 -38.55
N ILE A 113 -7.85 2.23 -37.94
CA ILE A 113 -6.47 2.49 -38.30
C ILE A 113 -5.49 1.59 -37.53
N TYR A 114 -4.30 1.43 -38.09
CA TYR A 114 -3.16 0.95 -37.33
C TYR A 114 -2.52 2.12 -36.59
N PHE A 115 -2.29 1.97 -35.29
CA PHE A 115 -1.63 2.94 -34.43
C PHE A 115 -0.34 2.32 -33.87
N PRO A 116 0.84 2.94 -34.07
CA PRO A 116 2.08 2.49 -33.46
C PRO A 116 2.02 2.72 -31.94
N ILE A 117 2.43 1.72 -31.16
CA ILE A 117 2.37 1.78 -29.69
C ILE A 117 3.78 1.77 -29.12
N ASP A 118 4.03 2.68 -28.20
CA ASP A 118 5.23 2.73 -27.37
C ASP A 118 5.02 1.96 -26.05
N SER A 119 6.11 1.72 -25.31
CA SER A 119 6.01 1.13 -23.97
C SER A 119 5.18 2.01 -23.04
N THR A 120 4.22 1.41 -22.34
CA THR A 120 3.23 2.09 -21.50
C THR A 120 3.05 1.33 -20.19
N ILE A 121 2.76 2.04 -19.10
CA ILE A 121 2.34 1.48 -17.81
C ILE A 121 0.95 0.84 -17.95
N ALA A 122 0.13 1.32 -18.89
CA ALA A 122 -1.18 0.76 -19.23
C ALA A 122 -1.09 -0.25 -20.38
N ASP A 123 -0.27 -1.27 -20.21
CA ASP A 123 0.00 -2.32 -21.21
C ASP A 123 -1.25 -3.12 -21.61
N GLY A 124 -2.21 -3.32 -20.71
CA GLY A 124 -3.51 -3.93 -21.01
C GLY A 124 -4.32 -3.18 -22.07
N LEU A 125 -4.02 -1.91 -22.33
CA LEU A 125 -4.66 -1.09 -23.37
C LEU A 125 -3.86 -1.05 -24.69
N ALA A 126 -2.69 -1.70 -24.76
CA ALA A 126 -1.77 -1.65 -25.89
C ALA A 126 -2.28 -2.46 -27.11
N VAL A 127 -3.36 -1.99 -27.75
CA VAL A 127 -3.93 -2.60 -28.96
C VAL A 127 -3.68 -1.70 -30.17
N ASN A 128 -2.84 -2.16 -31.10
CA ASN A 128 -2.43 -1.37 -32.27
C ASN A 128 -3.54 -1.19 -33.31
N LYS A 129 -4.57 -2.02 -33.29
CA LYS A 129 -5.71 -1.94 -34.21
C LYS A 129 -6.97 -2.46 -33.52
N VAL A 130 -7.98 -1.60 -33.44
CA VAL A 130 -9.24 -1.89 -32.75
C VAL A 130 -10.04 -3.04 -33.38
N GLY A 131 -10.90 -3.66 -32.59
CA GLY A 131 -11.78 -4.74 -33.02
C GLY A 131 -12.73 -4.34 -34.15
N VAL A 132 -13.12 -5.31 -34.97
CA VAL A 132 -14.15 -5.11 -36.00
C VAL A 132 -15.49 -4.89 -35.31
N ASN A 133 -15.89 -5.83 -34.46
CA ASN A 133 -17.20 -5.82 -33.83
C ASN A 133 -17.28 -4.68 -32.83
N THR A 134 -16.25 -4.53 -31.98
CA THR A 134 -16.22 -3.45 -30.97
C THR A 134 -16.34 -2.07 -31.58
N PHE A 135 -15.58 -1.79 -32.65
CA PHE A 135 -15.61 -0.51 -33.36
C PHE A 135 -16.98 -0.19 -33.96
N HIS A 136 -17.69 -1.18 -34.52
CA HIS A 136 -19.02 -0.94 -35.10
C HIS A 136 -20.09 -0.83 -34.02
N THR A 137 -19.99 -1.60 -32.93
CA THR A 137 -20.95 -1.54 -31.81
C THR A 137 -20.94 -0.19 -31.11
N ILE A 138 -19.77 0.39 -30.84
CA ILE A 138 -19.70 1.64 -30.06
C ILE A 138 -20.11 2.89 -30.83
N LYS A 139 -20.18 2.83 -32.17
CA LYS A 139 -20.55 3.98 -33.01
C LYS A 139 -21.96 4.45 -32.69
N GLY A 140 -22.05 5.69 -32.22
CA GLY A 140 -23.33 6.30 -31.83
C GLY A 140 -23.84 5.90 -30.43
N LEU A 141 -23.14 5.03 -29.70
CA LEU A 141 -23.47 4.68 -28.31
C LEU A 141 -22.56 5.37 -27.29
N VAL A 142 -21.29 5.61 -27.63
CA VAL A 142 -20.34 6.30 -26.75
C VAL A 142 -20.53 7.80 -26.85
N ASP A 143 -20.68 8.48 -25.72
CA ASP A 143 -20.88 9.93 -25.69
C ASP A 143 -19.57 10.68 -25.98
N LYS A 144 -18.44 10.22 -25.41
CA LYS A 144 -17.13 10.83 -25.67
C LYS A 144 -15.96 9.90 -25.37
N MET A 145 -14.94 9.98 -26.21
CA MET A 145 -13.62 9.40 -25.94
C MET A 145 -12.67 10.47 -25.39
N VAL A 146 -11.86 10.10 -24.39
CA VAL A 146 -10.91 10.98 -23.70
C VAL A 146 -9.52 10.34 -23.73
N VAL A 147 -8.49 11.18 -23.86
CA VAL A 147 -7.09 10.77 -23.82
C VAL A 147 -6.44 11.36 -22.58
N VAL A 148 -5.71 10.54 -21.83
CA VAL A 148 -4.98 10.94 -20.63
C VAL A 148 -3.47 10.67 -20.79
N LYS A 149 -2.62 11.52 -20.21
CA LYS A 149 -1.17 11.32 -20.24
C LYS A 149 -0.75 10.21 -19.27
N GLU A 150 0.31 9.48 -19.60
CA GLU A 150 0.95 8.48 -18.73
C GLU A 150 1.19 8.94 -17.29
N ASP A 151 1.69 10.17 -17.07
CA ASP A 151 1.98 10.68 -15.72
C ASP A 151 0.75 10.66 -14.81
N TRP A 152 -0.43 10.93 -15.38
CA TRP A 152 -1.70 10.87 -14.65
C TRP A 152 -2.11 9.44 -14.33
N VAL A 153 -1.73 8.47 -15.16
CA VAL A 153 -1.95 7.04 -14.88
C VAL A 153 -1.11 6.60 -13.68
N ALA A 154 0.17 6.99 -13.63
CA ALA A 154 1.03 6.71 -12.47
C ALA A 154 0.50 7.35 -11.17
N ARG A 155 0.04 8.61 -11.25
CA ARG A 155 -0.64 9.28 -10.13
C ARG A 155 -1.93 8.57 -9.73
N ALA A 156 -2.71 8.07 -10.68
CA ALA A 156 -3.95 7.34 -10.39
C ALA A 156 -3.68 5.98 -9.72
N VAL A 157 -2.68 5.23 -10.17
CA VAL A 157 -2.25 3.99 -9.49
C VAL A 157 -1.88 4.30 -8.04
N MET A 158 -1.05 5.32 -7.82
CA MET A 158 -0.67 5.75 -6.47
C MET A 158 -1.88 6.20 -5.65
N HIS A 159 -2.78 6.99 -6.23
CA HIS A 159 -3.99 7.48 -5.58
C HIS A 159 -4.92 6.34 -5.15
N ILE A 160 -5.16 5.36 -6.02
CA ILE A 160 -6.00 4.18 -5.73
C ILE A 160 -5.36 3.34 -4.62
N VAL A 161 -4.05 3.14 -4.69
CA VAL A 161 -3.29 2.43 -3.66
C VAL A 161 -3.33 3.17 -2.31
N GLU A 162 -3.14 4.49 -2.30
CA GLU A 162 -3.08 5.32 -1.09
C GLU A 162 -4.44 5.64 -0.47
N GLN A 163 -5.50 5.77 -1.27
CA GLN A 163 -6.83 6.18 -0.79
C GLN A 163 -7.81 5.02 -0.74
N GLU A 164 -7.83 4.17 -1.77
CA GLU A 164 -8.81 3.09 -1.91
C GLU A 164 -8.28 1.72 -1.45
N ARG A 165 -6.96 1.59 -1.24
CA ARG A 165 -6.26 0.36 -0.77
C ARG A 165 -6.36 -0.84 -1.72
N PHE A 166 -6.67 -0.59 -2.99
CA PHE A 166 -6.67 -1.61 -4.04
C PHE A 166 -5.36 -1.62 -4.82
N VAL A 167 -4.91 -2.80 -5.23
CA VAL A 167 -3.82 -2.95 -6.19
C VAL A 167 -4.41 -2.95 -7.59
N VAL A 168 -4.06 -1.94 -8.37
CA VAL A 168 -4.46 -1.84 -9.79
C VAL A 168 -3.24 -1.79 -10.69
N GLU A 169 -3.38 -2.33 -11.89
CA GLU A 169 -2.41 -2.12 -12.97
C GLU A 169 -2.66 -0.78 -13.67
N GLY A 170 -1.73 -0.35 -14.54
CA GLY A 170 -1.88 0.93 -15.23
C GLY A 170 -3.17 1.02 -16.05
N SER A 171 -3.57 -0.06 -16.72
CA SER A 171 -4.82 -0.13 -17.50
C SER A 171 -6.06 0.10 -16.62
N GLY A 172 -6.06 -0.48 -15.42
CA GLY A 172 -7.15 -0.38 -14.44
C GLY A 172 -7.28 1.00 -13.82
N ALA A 173 -6.20 1.79 -13.80
CA ALA A 173 -6.20 3.13 -13.22
C ALA A 173 -6.59 4.24 -14.20
N VAL A 174 -6.70 3.96 -15.50
CA VAL A 174 -6.89 4.98 -16.55
C VAL A 174 -8.18 5.79 -16.40
N SER A 175 -9.28 5.14 -15.98
CA SER A 175 -10.56 5.81 -15.73
C SER A 175 -10.44 6.86 -14.62
N VAL A 176 -9.80 6.49 -13.50
CA VAL A 176 -9.50 7.40 -12.38
C VAL A 176 -8.51 8.48 -12.78
N ALA A 177 -7.49 8.14 -13.59
CA ALA A 177 -6.50 9.10 -14.11
C ALA A 177 -7.17 10.27 -14.84
N ALA A 178 -8.15 9.99 -15.68
CA ALA A 178 -8.88 11.03 -16.39
C ALA A 178 -9.76 11.90 -15.46
N VAL A 179 -10.30 11.34 -14.38
CA VAL A 179 -11.04 12.08 -13.36
C VAL A 179 -10.13 13.02 -12.57
N ILE A 180 -9.02 12.52 -12.03
CA ILE A 180 -8.08 13.33 -11.24
C ILE A 180 -7.34 14.37 -12.09
N ALA A 181 -7.19 14.12 -13.40
CA ALA A 181 -6.68 15.09 -14.36
C ALA A 181 -7.69 16.23 -14.69
N GLY A 182 -8.92 16.16 -14.16
CA GLY A 182 -9.93 17.20 -14.34
C GLY A 182 -10.58 17.21 -15.73
N LEU A 183 -10.59 16.09 -16.45
CA LEU A 183 -11.08 16.01 -17.84
C LEU A 183 -12.61 15.97 -17.96
N PHE A 184 -13.32 15.91 -16.83
CA PHE A 184 -14.79 15.81 -16.75
C PHE A 184 -15.42 16.91 -15.86
N PRO A 185 -15.24 18.20 -16.18
CA PRO A 185 -15.82 19.29 -15.37
C PRO A 185 -17.35 19.25 -15.32
N ASN A 186 -17.99 18.70 -16.36
CA ASN A 186 -19.45 18.51 -16.47
C ASN A 186 -20.01 17.43 -15.53
N LEU A 187 -19.15 16.58 -14.94
CA LEU A 187 -19.56 15.51 -14.02
C LEU A 187 -19.48 15.92 -12.54
N LYS A 188 -19.13 17.17 -12.24
CA LYS A 188 -19.01 17.64 -10.85
C LYS A 188 -20.35 17.52 -10.11
N GLY A 189 -20.37 16.79 -9.00
CA GLY A 189 -21.56 16.57 -8.18
C GLY A 189 -22.49 15.45 -8.67
N LYS A 190 -22.13 14.77 -9.77
CA LYS A 190 -22.87 13.63 -10.31
C LYS A 190 -22.38 12.29 -9.73
N LYS A 191 -23.20 11.24 -9.85
CA LYS A 191 -22.86 9.85 -9.53
C LYS A 191 -22.11 9.22 -10.70
N VAL A 192 -20.80 9.10 -10.55
CA VAL A 192 -19.90 8.61 -11.61
C VAL A 192 -19.28 7.29 -11.19
N VAL A 193 -19.24 6.33 -12.11
CA VAL A 193 -18.58 5.04 -11.93
C VAL A 193 -17.32 4.97 -12.79
N CYS A 194 -16.18 4.75 -12.16
CA CYS A 194 -14.92 4.41 -12.83
C CYS A 194 -14.71 2.90 -12.77
N ILE A 195 -14.62 2.24 -13.92
CA ILE A 195 -14.32 0.80 -13.94
C ILE A 195 -12.82 0.62 -13.73
N LEU A 196 -12.44 -0.18 -12.72
CA LEU A 196 -11.07 -0.62 -12.46
C LEU A 196 -10.88 -1.99 -13.13
N THR A 197 -10.23 -2.02 -14.30
CA THR A 197 -10.27 -3.19 -15.20
C THR A 197 -9.31 -4.32 -14.85
N GLY A 198 -8.25 -4.07 -14.06
CA GLY A 198 -7.24 -5.09 -13.78
C GLY A 198 -6.30 -4.75 -12.63
N GLY A 199 -5.78 -5.79 -11.98
CA GLY A 199 -4.81 -5.73 -10.88
C GLY A 199 -3.61 -6.68 -11.09
N ASN A 200 -3.33 -7.10 -12.33
CA ASN A 200 -2.27 -8.07 -12.63
C ASN A 200 -0.89 -7.41 -12.74
N ILE A 201 -0.61 -6.48 -11.84
CA ILE A 201 0.68 -5.80 -11.73
C ILE A 201 1.64 -6.63 -10.88
N ASP A 202 2.88 -6.77 -11.34
CA ASP A 202 3.95 -7.31 -10.49
C ASP A 202 4.51 -6.21 -9.57
N THR A 203 5.11 -6.63 -8.49
CA THR A 203 5.60 -5.75 -7.43
C THR A 203 6.70 -4.79 -7.89
N THR A 204 7.47 -5.13 -8.93
CA THR A 204 8.49 -4.25 -9.52
C THR A 204 7.86 -3.15 -10.36
N ILE A 205 6.88 -3.48 -11.21
CA ILE A 205 6.14 -2.48 -11.98
C ILE A 205 5.33 -1.58 -11.03
N LEU A 206 4.72 -2.15 -9.99
CA LEU A 206 4.02 -1.37 -8.96
C LEU A 206 4.96 -0.37 -8.27
N ALA A 207 6.12 -0.82 -7.78
CA ALA A 207 7.10 0.07 -7.14
C ALA A 207 7.52 1.22 -8.08
N ARG A 208 7.81 0.92 -9.35
CA ARG A 208 8.15 1.93 -10.36
C ARG A 208 7.00 2.89 -10.64
N ALA A 209 5.76 2.41 -10.70
CA ALA A 209 4.58 3.26 -10.90
C ALA A 209 4.37 4.21 -9.71
N LEU A 210 4.54 3.72 -8.49
CA LEU A 210 4.50 4.54 -7.27
C LEU A 210 5.60 5.59 -7.24
N GLU A 211 6.84 5.24 -7.61
CA GLU A 211 7.95 6.20 -7.69
C GLU A 211 7.69 7.31 -8.72
N ARG A 212 7.19 6.96 -9.90
CA ARG A 212 6.78 7.95 -10.90
C ARG A 212 5.64 8.82 -10.39
N GLY A 213 4.66 8.24 -9.71
CA GLY A 213 3.57 8.97 -9.06
C GLY A 213 4.08 10.00 -8.04
N MET A 214 4.99 9.59 -7.15
CA MET A 214 5.61 10.46 -6.15
C MET A 214 6.42 11.59 -6.81
N ALA A 215 7.21 11.28 -7.85
CA ALA A 215 7.96 12.30 -8.59
C ALA A 215 7.02 13.31 -9.26
N ALA A 216 5.95 12.83 -9.89
CA ALA A 216 4.98 13.69 -10.57
C ALA A 216 4.21 14.60 -9.59
N GLU A 217 3.96 14.16 -8.35
CA GLU A 217 3.38 15.00 -7.29
C GLU A 217 4.41 15.92 -6.60
N GLY A 218 5.68 15.85 -7.02
CA GLY A 218 6.78 16.60 -6.43
C GLY A 218 7.12 16.13 -5.02
N ARG A 219 6.68 14.91 -4.63
CA ARG A 219 7.00 14.25 -3.35
C ARG A 219 8.35 13.53 -3.37
N LEU A 220 8.88 13.26 -4.57
CA LEU A 220 10.24 12.75 -4.78
C LEU A 220 10.97 13.73 -5.69
N VAL A 221 12.05 14.33 -5.19
CA VAL A 221 12.84 15.31 -5.94
C VAL A 221 14.26 14.80 -6.14
N LYS A 222 14.78 15.00 -7.35
CA LYS A 222 16.18 14.77 -7.68
C LYS A 222 16.85 16.10 -7.97
N PHE A 223 18.01 16.33 -7.37
CA PHE A 223 18.78 17.53 -7.64
C PHE A 223 20.27 17.27 -7.51
N LYS A 224 21.06 18.19 -8.06
CA LYS A 224 22.50 18.25 -7.84
C LYS A 224 22.84 19.51 -7.09
N VAL A 225 23.80 19.41 -6.18
CA VAL A 225 24.35 20.57 -5.46
C VAL A 225 25.83 20.40 -5.23
N THR A 226 26.62 21.43 -5.51
CA THR A 226 28.06 21.43 -5.21
C THR A 226 28.28 21.90 -3.78
N VAL A 227 28.87 21.05 -2.95
CA VAL A 227 29.25 21.37 -1.57
C VAL A 227 30.77 21.41 -1.41
N SER A 228 31.22 21.94 -0.27
CA SER A 228 32.62 21.85 0.15
C SER A 228 32.98 20.39 0.45
N ASP A 229 34.09 19.89 -0.09
CA ASP A 229 34.62 18.54 0.21
C ASP A 229 35.47 18.52 1.51
N ARG A 230 35.45 19.62 2.28
CA ARG A 230 36.03 19.68 3.64
C ARG A 230 35.06 19.07 4.67
N PRO A 231 35.57 18.59 5.81
CA PRO A 231 34.72 18.14 6.92
C PRO A 231 33.64 19.17 7.26
N GLY A 232 32.38 18.72 7.31
CA GLY A 232 31.22 19.57 7.57
C GLY A 232 30.38 19.95 6.34
N GLY A 233 30.95 19.98 5.12
CA GLY A 233 30.20 20.46 3.94
C GLY A 233 28.93 19.65 3.60
N MET A 234 29.00 18.32 3.72
CA MET A 234 27.81 17.46 3.61
C MET A 234 26.89 17.57 4.84
N ALA A 235 27.47 17.75 6.03
CA ALA A 235 26.72 17.88 7.27
C ALA A 235 25.83 19.14 7.25
N ASP A 236 26.34 20.25 6.72
CA ASP A 236 25.58 21.50 6.55
C ASP A 236 24.37 21.31 5.62
N LEU A 237 24.54 20.56 4.52
CA LEU A 237 23.44 20.23 3.61
C LEU A 237 22.39 19.38 4.32
N CYS A 238 22.82 18.31 5.00
CA CYS A 238 21.92 17.44 5.75
C CYS A 238 21.18 18.21 6.86
N TYR A 239 21.84 19.14 7.54
CA TYR A 239 21.25 19.98 8.58
C TYR A 239 20.19 20.93 8.00
N LEU A 240 20.46 21.56 6.85
CA LEU A 240 19.49 22.39 6.14
C LEU A 240 18.27 21.58 5.70
N MET A 241 18.48 20.40 5.13
CA MET A 241 17.41 19.50 4.71
C MET A 241 16.56 19.03 5.91
N ALA A 242 17.20 18.67 7.02
CA ALA A 242 16.51 18.26 8.24
C ALA A 242 15.65 19.39 8.82
N ASN A 243 16.15 20.63 8.85
CA ASN A 243 15.39 21.80 9.31
C ASN A 243 14.23 22.17 8.39
N CYS A 244 14.36 21.89 7.09
CA CYS A 244 13.25 22.00 6.14
C CYS A 244 12.20 20.88 6.36
N GLY A 245 12.55 19.79 7.05
CA GLY A 245 11.69 18.61 7.22
C GLY A 245 11.70 17.69 5.99
N VAL A 246 12.81 17.66 5.25
CA VAL A 246 13.03 16.82 4.07
C VAL A 246 13.71 15.52 4.48
N THR A 247 13.27 14.39 3.92
CA THR A 247 13.89 13.09 4.15
C THR A 247 14.89 12.80 3.05
N LEU A 248 16.15 12.53 3.40
CA LEU A 248 17.18 12.13 2.44
C LEU A 248 16.99 10.64 2.07
N ARG A 249 16.83 10.34 0.77
CA ARG A 249 16.67 8.97 0.26
C ARG A 249 17.95 8.40 -0.35
N ASP A 250 18.66 9.25 -1.08
CA ASP A 250 19.94 8.90 -1.69
C ASP A 250 20.83 10.14 -1.79
N CYS A 251 22.14 9.94 -1.65
CA CYS A 251 23.14 11.00 -1.77
C CYS A 251 24.43 10.41 -2.31
N ILE A 252 24.69 10.67 -3.60
CA ILE A 252 25.84 10.12 -4.31
C ILE A 252 26.85 11.24 -4.53
N PRO A 253 28.02 11.20 -3.88
CA PRO A 253 29.09 12.16 -4.12
C PRO A 253 29.83 11.86 -5.43
N GLU A 254 30.07 12.88 -6.23
CA GLU A 254 30.84 12.83 -7.46
C GLU A 254 31.98 13.86 -7.39
N ARG A 255 33.22 13.35 -7.43
CA ARG A 255 34.45 14.16 -7.33
C ARG A 255 35.21 14.26 -8.64
N ALA A 256 35.22 13.18 -9.42
CA ALA A 256 36.10 13.03 -10.59
C ALA A 256 35.76 13.97 -11.76
N TRP A 257 34.52 14.43 -11.87
CA TRP A 257 34.01 15.19 -13.03
C TRP A 257 33.59 16.61 -12.68
N VAL A 258 33.87 17.09 -11.46
CA VAL A 258 33.57 18.45 -11.04
C VAL A 258 34.56 19.40 -11.73
N LYS A 259 34.06 20.22 -12.66
CA LYS A 259 34.87 21.24 -13.33
C LYS A 259 35.13 22.40 -12.34
N GLY A 260 36.35 22.50 -11.81
CA GLY A 260 36.73 23.61 -10.94
C GLY A 260 37.71 23.21 -9.82
N ASP A 261 37.50 23.81 -8.65
CA ASP A 261 38.30 23.64 -7.44
C ASP A 261 38.27 22.19 -6.91
N VAL A 262 39.44 21.65 -6.56
CA VAL A 262 39.65 20.27 -6.05
C VAL A 262 38.96 20.07 -4.70
N PHE A 263 38.65 21.14 -3.96
CA PHE A 263 37.98 21.07 -2.65
C PHE A 263 36.45 21.11 -2.74
N ARG A 264 35.87 20.71 -3.88
CA ARG A 264 34.42 20.68 -4.11
C ARG A 264 33.96 19.29 -4.52
N CYS A 265 32.77 18.94 -4.05
CA CYS A 265 32.10 17.67 -4.36
C CYS A 265 30.69 17.98 -4.88
N GLU A 266 30.33 17.46 -6.07
CA GLU A 266 28.95 17.52 -6.56
C GLU A 266 28.17 16.36 -5.92
N LEU A 267 27.10 16.66 -5.21
CA LEU A 267 26.20 15.65 -4.66
C LEU A 267 24.99 15.50 -5.57
N LYS A 268 24.75 14.29 -6.04
CA LYS A 268 23.48 13.88 -6.65
C LYS A 268 22.56 13.41 -5.54
N VAL A 269 21.55 14.20 -5.24
CA VAL A 269 20.64 13.98 -4.12
C VAL A 269 19.27 13.55 -4.62
N ILE A 270 18.72 12.51 -4.00
CA ILE A 270 17.30 12.14 -4.11
C ILE A 270 16.69 12.32 -2.72
N ALA A 271 15.63 13.12 -2.65
CA ALA A 271 14.99 13.47 -1.40
C ALA A 271 13.47 13.36 -1.50
N GLU A 272 12.83 13.06 -0.37
CA GLU A 272 11.38 13.02 -0.25
C GLU A 272 10.87 14.31 0.40
N THR A 273 9.83 14.89 -0.19
CA THR A 273 9.17 16.11 0.28
C THR A 273 7.65 15.89 0.42
N ARG A 274 6.92 16.95 0.80
CA ARG A 274 5.47 16.90 1.01
C ARG A 274 4.68 17.13 -0.29
N GLY A 275 5.37 17.35 -1.40
CA GLY A 275 4.81 17.81 -2.67
C GLY A 275 5.42 19.13 -3.11
N TRP A 276 4.90 19.68 -4.20
CA TRP A 276 5.49 20.81 -4.91
C TRP A 276 5.78 22.06 -4.06
N ASP A 277 4.90 22.44 -3.13
CA ASP A 277 5.13 23.64 -2.31
C ASP A 277 6.33 23.48 -1.37
N HIS A 278 6.49 22.29 -0.77
CA HIS A 278 7.65 21.97 0.06
C HIS A 278 8.91 21.79 -0.78
N THR A 279 8.78 21.24 -1.99
CA THR A 279 9.89 21.16 -2.95
C THR A 279 10.39 22.54 -3.36
N ARG A 280 9.50 23.53 -3.55
CA ARG A 280 9.89 24.92 -3.79
C ARG A 280 10.62 25.53 -2.58
N GLU A 281 10.13 25.30 -1.37
CA GLU A 281 10.80 25.74 -0.14
C GLU A 281 12.23 25.17 -0.05
N LEU A 282 12.40 23.87 -0.29
CA LEU A 282 13.72 23.22 -0.36
C LEU A 282 14.59 23.88 -1.44
N MET A 283 14.05 24.08 -2.65
CA MET A 283 14.78 24.74 -3.74
C MET A 283 15.26 26.12 -3.31
N ASP A 284 14.38 26.95 -2.75
CA ASP A 284 14.74 28.31 -2.33
C ASP A 284 15.83 28.31 -1.25
N ILE A 285 15.79 27.37 -0.31
CA ILE A 285 16.85 27.18 0.70
C ILE A 285 18.16 26.78 0.03
N ILE A 286 18.15 25.83 -0.91
CA ILE A 286 19.36 25.39 -1.62
C ILE A 286 19.94 26.55 -2.45
N LYS A 287 19.09 27.27 -3.20
CA LYS A 287 19.48 28.43 -4.02
C LYS A 287 20.12 29.55 -3.19
N LYS A 288 19.64 29.75 -1.96
CA LYS A 288 20.16 30.77 -1.04
C LYS A 288 21.52 30.41 -0.45
N ASN A 289 21.77 29.12 -0.21
CA ASN A 289 22.96 28.65 0.50
C ASN A 289 24.08 28.14 -0.42
N TYR A 290 23.76 27.70 -1.63
CA TYR A 290 24.71 27.10 -2.57
C TYR A 290 24.73 27.82 -3.92
N LYS A 291 25.93 28.01 -4.48
CA LYS A 291 26.13 28.73 -5.75
C LYS A 291 25.86 27.88 -6.98
N GLU A 292 26.19 26.59 -6.90
CA GLU A 292 26.07 25.63 -8.00
C GLU A 292 25.07 24.56 -7.59
N TYR A 293 23.95 24.54 -8.29
CA TYR A 293 22.86 23.59 -8.10
C TYR A 293 22.18 23.34 -9.44
N TYR A 294 21.49 22.21 -9.56
CA TYR A 294 20.72 21.87 -10.75
C TYR A 294 19.48 21.04 -10.37
N PHE A 295 18.31 21.47 -10.84
CA PHE A 295 17.04 20.78 -10.64
C PHE A 295 16.44 20.43 -12.03
N PRO A 296 16.49 19.15 -12.44
CA PRO A 296 16.12 18.74 -13.80
C PRO A 296 14.70 19.16 -14.22
N ASP A 297 13.72 19.03 -13.31
CA ASP A 297 12.30 19.15 -13.64
C ASP A 297 11.76 20.60 -13.55
N PHE A 298 12.59 21.58 -13.17
CA PHE A 298 12.20 22.98 -13.02
C PHE A 298 12.74 23.89 -14.12
N ASP A 299 13.94 23.60 -14.63
CA ASP A 299 14.59 24.42 -15.65
C ASP A 299 14.01 24.17 -17.07
N GLU A 300 13.16 23.15 -17.25
CA GLU A 300 12.49 22.81 -18.52
C GLU A 300 11.02 23.28 -18.63
N GLN A 301 10.50 24.09 -17.71
CA GLN A 301 9.18 24.72 -17.93
C GLN A 301 9.33 26.04 -18.71
N PRO A 302 8.89 26.11 -19.98
CA PRO A 302 8.82 27.40 -20.66
C PRO A 302 7.66 28.18 -20.06
N GLU A 303 7.98 29.22 -19.29
CA GLU A 303 7.05 30.33 -19.09
C GLU A 303 6.59 30.83 -20.47
N LYS A 304 5.27 30.77 -20.70
CA LYS A 304 4.55 31.38 -21.83
C LYS A 304 5.02 30.96 -23.23
N SER A 305 4.36 29.95 -23.82
CA SER A 305 4.06 30.07 -25.26
C SER A 305 2.75 29.38 -25.65
N THR A 306 1.92 30.18 -26.29
CA THR A 306 0.72 29.82 -27.05
C THR A 306 1.02 28.77 -28.12
N ALA A 307 0.11 27.82 -28.26
CA ALA A 307 -0.04 26.86 -29.35
C ALA A 307 0.82 27.08 -30.61
N ARG A 308 1.64 26.08 -30.98
CA ARG A 308 1.90 25.69 -32.37
C ARG A 308 2.43 24.25 -32.42
N ARG A 309 1.67 23.38 -33.10
CA ARG A 309 2.10 22.05 -33.55
C ARG A 309 3.13 22.18 -34.67
N GLY A 310 4.14 21.32 -34.68
CA GLY A 310 5.10 21.11 -35.78
C GLY A 310 5.77 19.74 -35.67
N PRO A 311 6.23 19.12 -36.77
CA PRO A 311 5.98 17.70 -37.07
C PRO A 311 7.09 16.72 -36.68
N CYS A 312 6.68 15.45 -36.55
CA CYS A 312 7.50 14.26 -36.47
C CYS A 312 8.49 14.13 -37.65
N LEU A 313 9.72 13.71 -37.37
CA LEU A 313 10.60 13.02 -38.32
C LEU A 313 11.28 11.83 -37.62
N ALA A 314 11.29 10.71 -38.34
CA ALA A 314 11.61 9.37 -37.88
C ALA A 314 13.11 8.99 -38.14
N PRO A 315 13.54 7.70 -38.11
CA PRO A 315 14.61 7.19 -37.26
C PRO A 315 15.90 6.87 -38.04
N ASN A 316 17.00 6.49 -37.36
CA ASN A 316 18.16 5.89 -38.02
C ASN A 316 18.61 4.58 -37.32
N PRO A 317 18.68 3.44 -38.04
CA PRO A 317 19.17 2.15 -37.54
C PRO A 317 20.67 1.96 -37.84
N ILE A 318 21.19 0.73 -37.66
CA ILE A 318 22.58 0.21 -37.87
C ILE A 318 23.30 0.08 -36.51
N CYS A 319 23.67 -1.09 -35.98
CA CYS A 319 24.22 -2.27 -36.65
C CYS A 319 24.02 -3.55 -35.80
N MET A 320 23.41 -4.58 -36.39
CA MET A 320 23.74 -5.97 -36.08
C MET A 320 25.03 -6.32 -36.84
N GLN A 321 25.99 -7.00 -36.20
CA GLN A 321 26.67 -8.17 -36.79
C GLN A 321 27.62 -8.87 -35.82
N ASN A 322 27.47 -10.20 -35.79
CA ASN A 322 28.47 -11.25 -35.56
C ASN A 322 29.24 -11.27 -34.24
N PHE A 323 29.04 -12.33 -33.44
CA PHE A 323 30.15 -13.22 -33.05
C PHE A 323 29.64 -14.62 -32.68
N LYS A 324 30.25 -15.61 -33.34
CA LYS A 324 30.05 -17.06 -33.20
C LYS A 324 30.65 -17.60 -31.90
N GLU A 325 30.03 -18.66 -31.41
CA GLU A 325 30.56 -19.84 -30.68
C GLU A 325 31.85 -19.68 -29.84
N ARG A 326 31.72 -19.99 -28.54
CA ARG A 326 32.44 -21.10 -27.88
C ARG A 326 31.90 -21.33 -26.47
N GLY A 327 31.46 -22.56 -26.23
CA GLY A 327 31.03 -23.02 -24.92
C GLY A 327 32.23 -23.21 -23.98
N ALA A 328 32.00 -22.89 -22.70
CA ALA A 328 32.76 -23.41 -21.59
C ALA A 328 31.80 -23.56 -20.41
N PHE A 329 31.56 -24.81 -20.03
CA PHE A 329 30.84 -25.18 -18.82
C PHE A 329 31.65 -24.74 -17.59
N TYR A 330 31.03 -24.04 -16.65
CA TYR A 330 31.53 -23.94 -15.28
C TYR A 330 30.44 -24.40 -14.30
N SER A 331 30.78 -25.44 -13.55
CA SER A 331 29.97 -26.07 -12.51
C SER A 331 29.81 -25.14 -11.30
N LEU A 332 28.57 -24.71 -11.02
CA LEU A 332 28.18 -24.08 -9.76
C LEU A 332 27.92 -25.18 -8.72
N SER A 333 28.96 -25.60 -8.00
CA SER A 333 28.82 -26.48 -6.84
C SER A 333 29.11 -25.73 -5.54
N LYS A 334 28.09 -25.71 -4.67
CA LYS A 334 28.12 -25.45 -3.22
C LYS A 334 28.29 -23.99 -2.75
N LEU A 335 27.17 -23.29 -2.65
CA LEU A 335 26.88 -22.34 -1.58
C LEU A 335 25.57 -22.76 -0.91
N ARG A 336 25.65 -23.76 -0.03
CA ARG A 336 24.63 -23.99 1.01
C ARG A 336 25.16 -23.29 2.25
N THR A 337 24.66 -22.09 2.53
CA THR A 337 24.74 -21.49 3.85
C THR A 337 23.64 -22.11 4.71
N GLU A 338 24.05 -22.71 5.82
CA GLU A 338 23.16 -23.25 6.85
C GLU A 338 22.28 -22.12 7.41
N GLN A 339 20.99 -22.12 7.06
CA GLN A 339 19.99 -21.32 7.77
C GLN A 339 19.77 -21.94 9.15
N LYS A 340 20.21 -21.24 10.21
CA LYS A 340 19.71 -21.51 11.56
C LYS A 340 18.26 -21.01 11.61
N GLU A 341 17.31 -21.94 11.63
CA GLU A 341 15.89 -21.69 11.90
C GLU A 341 15.72 -21.19 13.35
N ILE A 342 15.77 -19.88 13.54
CA ILE A 342 15.32 -19.21 14.76
C ILE A 342 14.50 -18.00 14.29
N GLY A 343 13.20 -18.15 14.10
CA GLY A 343 12.34 -17.03 13.64
C GLY A 343 10.89 -17.10 14.09
N VAL A 344 10.50 -18.11 14.87
CA VAL A 344 9.15 -18.23 15.43
C VAL A 344 9.18 -18.90 16.81
N ILE A 345 8.57 -18.24 17.80
CA ILE A 345 8.35 -18.81 19.13
C ILE A 345 6.84 -18.95 19.35
N THR A 346 6.42 -20.11 19.84
CA THR A 346 5.02 -20.40 20.16
C THR A 346 4.88 -20.70 21.65
N ALA A 347 3.91 -20.08 22.31
CA ALA A 347 3.51 -20.38 23.67
C ALA A 347 2.00 -20.71 23.69
N SER A 348 1.64 -21.87 24.24
CA SER A 348 0.26 -22.36 24.30
C SER A 348 -0.10 -22.69 25.74
N LEU A 349 -1.21 -22.10 26.23
CA LEU A 349 -1.78 -22.39 27.55
C LEU A 349 -3.30 -22.42 27.44
N GLY A 350 -3.90 -23.61 27.47
CA GLY A 350 -5.36 -23.79 27.37
C GLY A 350 -5.92 -23.41 25.99
N ASN A 351 -7.02 -22.64 25.97
CA ASN A 351 -7.81 -22.34 24.76
C ASN A 351 -7.30 -21.13 23.94
N TRP A 352 -6.04 -20.71 24.13
CA TRP A 352 -5.39 -19.62 23.42
C TRP A 352 -3.90 -19.91 23.19
N ALA A 353 -3.35 -19.35 22.12
CA ALA A 353 -1.93 -19.44 21.80
C ALA A 353 -1.38 -18.09 21.31
N MET A 354 -0.12 -17.84 21.66
CA MET A 354 0.64 -16.67 21.26
C MET A 354 1.75 -17.08 20.29
N ILE A 355 1.89 -16.33 19.20
CA ILE A 355 2.89 -16.56 18.15
C ILE A 355 3.73 -15.29 17.99
N LEU A 356 5.04 -15.45 17.96
CA LEU A 356 6.03 -14.38 17.71
C LEU A 356 6.63 -14.56 16.32
N ILE A 357 6.79 -13.47 15.57
CA ILE A 357 7.19 -13.49 14.15
C ILE A 357 8.17 -12.36 13.88
N ASP A 358 9.18 -12.66 13.06
CA ASP A 358 10.13 -11.68 12.55
C ASP A 358 9.59 -10.83 11.38
N ASP A 359 10.32 -9.76 11.07
CA ASP A 359 10.02 -8.85 9.95
C ASP A 359 10.09 -9.50 8.56
N ASP A 360 10.88 -10.55 8.38
CA ASP A 360 11.10 -11.21 7.09
C ASP A 360 9.84 -11.99 6.66
N TRP A 361 9.18 -12.65 7.61
CA TRP A 361 7.88 -13.29 7.37
C TRP A 361 6.77 -12.27 7.12
N ILE A 362 6.80 -11.11 7.80
CA ILE A 362 5.89 -10.00 7.52
C ILE A 362 6.09 -9.51 6.08
N ALA A 363 7.34 -9.35 5.63
CA ALA A 363 7.65 -8.94 4.26
C ALA A 363 7.12 -9.95 3.22
N LYS A 364 7.28 -11.25 3.46
CA LYS A 364 6.72 -12.31 2.59
C LYS A 364 5.19 -12.29 2.55
N ALA A 365 4.54 -12.09 3.70
CA ALA A 365 3.09 -11.99 3.77
C ALA A 365 2.55 -10.78 3.01
N LEU A 366 3.23 -9.63 3.10
CA LEU A 366 2.89 -8.45 2.28
C LEU A 366 3.01 -8.74 0.78
N LEU A 367 4.06 -9.45 0.36
CA LEU A 367 4.24 -9.83 -1.03
C LEU A 367 3.08 -10.71 -1.53
N HIS A 368 2.65 -11.69 -0.74
CA HIS A 368 1.50 -12.53 -1.06
C HIS A 368 0.20 -11.71 -1.17
N LEU A 369 -0.06 -10.79 -0.22
CA LEU A 369 -1.23 -9.92 -0.27
C LEU A 369 -1.28 -9.07 -1.56
N VAL A 370 -0.14 -8.57 -2.04
CA VAL A 370 -0.07 -7.77 -3.27
C VAL A 370 -0.18 -8.63 -4.54
N GLU A 371 0.56 -9.73 -4.61
CA GLU A 371 0.68 -10.51 -5.85
C GLU A 371 -0.48 -11.47 -6.11
N ASP A 372 -1.02 -12.06 -5.03
CA ASP A 372 -2.04 -13.10 -5.10
C ASP A 372 -3.42 -12.55 -4.72
N GLU A 373 -3.51 -11.76 -3.64
CA GLU A 373 -4.80 -11.28 -3.10
C GLU A 373 -5.24 -9.91 -3.62
N LYS A 374 -4.32 -9.11 -4.20
CA LYS A 374 -4.59 -7.77 -4.77
C LYS A 374 -4.99 -6.70 -3.75
N PHE A 375 -4.54 -6.87 -2.52
CA PHE A 375 -4.70 -5.90 -1.45
C PHE A 375 -3.35 -5.32 -1.02
N ILE A 376 -3.40 -4.15 -0.41
CA ILE A 376 -2.26 -3.56 0.27
C ILE A 376 -2.59 -3.36 1.75
N ALA A 377 -1.64 -3.73 2.61
CA ALA A 377 -1.75 -3.58 4.05
C ALA A 377 -0.42 -3.07 4.65
N GLU A 378 -0.48 -2.49 5.84
CA GLU A 378 0.71 -2.17 6.64
C GLU A 378 1.36 -3.45 7.20
N GLY A 379 2.64 -3.39 7.62
CA GLY A 379 3.37 -4.56 8.15
C GLY A 379 2.63 -5.29 9.28
N ALA A 380 2.16 -4.55 10.29
CA ALA A 380 1.40 -5.13 11.40
C ALA A 380 0.07 -5.79 10.96
N ALA A 381 -0.52 -5.35 9.85
CA ALA A 381 -1.75 -5.91 9.30
C ALA A 381 -1.50 -7.27 8.63
N ALA A 382 -0.29 -7.53 8.14
CA ALA A 382 0.10 -8.78 7.49
C ALA A 382 0.56 -9.88 8.48
N ALA A 383 0.78 -9.53 9.77
CA ALA A 383 1.23 -10.46 10.80
C ALA A 383 0.37 -11.73 10.94
N PRO A 384 -0.99 -11.69 10.84
CA PRO A 384 -1.82 -12.89 10.80
C PRO A 384 -1.45 -13.89 9.71
N LEU A 385 -1.25 -13.41 8.49
CA LEU A 385 -0.84 -14.25 7.38
C LEU A 385 0.61 -14.73 7.54
N ALA A 386 1.51 -13.83 7.96
CA ALA A 386 2.91 -14.17 8.25
C ALA A 386 3.01 -15.34 9.23
N SER A 387 2.10 -15.40 10.22
CA SER A 387 2.07 -16.46 11.23
C SER A 387 1.80 -17.84 10.64
N LEU A 388 0.89 -17.89 9.66
CA LEU A 388 0.51 -19.11 8.97
C LEU A 388 1.63 -19.56 8.04
N MET A 389 2.28 -18.62 7.36
CA MET A 389 3.42 -18.90 6.47
C MET A 389 4.64 -19.41 7.25
N ALA A 390 4.85 -18.92 8.47
CA ALA A 390 6.03 -19.23 9.26
C ALA A 390 5.94 -20.54 10.08
N LEU A 391 4.74 -21.12 10.27
CA LEU A 391 4.52 -22.23 11.21
C LEU A 391 3.99 -23.52 10.57
N PRO A 392 4.86 -24.50 10.27
CA PRO A 392 4.46 -25.86 9.90
C PRO A 392 3.60 -26.58 10.97
N ARG A 393 3.76 -26.27 12.27
CA ARG A 393 2.99 -26.91 13.35
C ARG A 393 1.59 -26.31 13.56
N ALA A 394 1.42 -25.00 13.40
CA ALA A 394 0.09 -24.37 13.44
C ALA A 394 -0.78 -24.87 12.27
N LEU A 395 -0.14 -25.11 11.12
CA LEU A 395 -0.76 -25.72 9.95
C LEU A 395 -1.32 -27.14 10.19
N ILE A 396 -0.80 -27.91 11.18
CA ILE A 396 -1.31 -29.25 11.50
C ILE A 396 -2.63 -29.18 12.29
N GLU A 397 -2.73 -28.29 13.27
CA GLU A 397 -3.95 -28.13 14.09
C GLU A 397 -5.06 -27.38 13.33
N LEU A 398 -4.68 -26.50 12.41
CA LEU A 398 -5.58 -25.72 11.57
C LEU A 398 -5.93 -26.39 10.23
N LYS A 399 -5.37 -27.58 9.97
CA LYS A 399 -5.67 -28.35 8.76
C LYS A 399 -7.17 -28.66 8.70
N ASP A 400 -7.75 -28.47 7.53
CA ASP A 400 -9.17 -28.68 7.22
C ASP A 400 -10.15 -27.79 8.02
N LYS A 401 -9.65 -26.84 8.83
CA LYS A 401 -10.45 -25.86 9.57
C LYS A 401 -10.76 -24.61 8.75
N THR A 402 -11.81 -23.90 9.15
CA THR A 402 -12.15 -22.56 8.66
C THR A 402 -11.48 -21.50 9.53
N VAL A 403 -10.55 -20.75 8.96
CA VAL A 403 -9.70 -19.78 9.66
C VAL A 403 -9.96 -18.37 9.14
N VAL A 404 -10.13 -17.42 10.06
CA VAL A 404 -10.28 -15.99 9.72
C VAL A 404 -9.09 -15.20 10.25
N CYS A 405 -8.35 -14.54 9.37
CA CYS A 405 -7.27 -13.61 9.68
C CYS A 405 -7.80 -12.16 9.68
N VAL A 406 -7.65 -11.44 10.80
CA VAL A 406 -8.06 -10.03 10.87
C VAL A 406 -6.95 -9.12 10.34
N LEU A 407 -7.14 -8.56 9.15
CA LEU A 407 -6.18 -7.66 8.51
C LEU A 407 -6.59 -6.21 8.79
N SER A 408 -5.78 -5.46 9.55
CA SER A 408 -6.07 -4.06 9.83
C SER A 408 -4.83 -3.19 9.93
N GLY A 409 -4.90 -2.01 9.32
CA GLY A 409 -3.80 -1.07 9.18
C GLY A 409 -3.50 -0.90 7.70
N GLY A 410 -3.98 0.19 7.13
CA GLY A 410 -3.90 0.46 5.70
C GLY A 410 -3.15 1.73 5.36
N ASN A 411 -2.85 2.63 6.30
CA ASN A 411 -2.23 3.93 6.01
C ASN A 411 -0.80 3.76 5.52
N LEU A 412 -0.70 3.65 4.20
CA LEU A 412 0.55 3.45 3.50
C LEU A 412 1.56 4.53 3.86
N GLU A 413 2.62 4.09 4.53
CA GLU A 413 3.82 4.87 4.70
C GLU A 413 4.77 4.57 3.52
N PRO A 414 5.74 5.46 3.23
CA PRO A 414 6.82 5.22 2.26
C PRO A 414 7.61 3.92 2.50
N ILE A 415 7.36 3.24 3.62
CA ILE A 415 7.93 1.94 3.96
C ILE A 415 7.45 0.81 3.04
N LEU A 416 6.27 0.90 2.40
CA LEU A 416 5.77 -0.20 1.55
C LEU A 416 6.75 -0.57 0.43
N ILE A 417 7.29 0.44 -0.28
CA ILE A 417 8.26 0.19 -1.36
C ILE A 417 9.48 -0.56 -0.80
N ARG A 418 9.99 -0.15 0.36
CA ARG A 418 11.12 -0.81 1.03
C ARG A 418 10.78 -2.22 1.50
N SER A 419 9.58 -2.45 2.03
CA SER A 419 9.11 -3.77 2.45
C SER A 419 8.93 -4.72 1.26
N LEU A 420 8.41 -4.22 0.13
CA LEU A 420 8.30 -5.00 -1.11
C LEU A 420 9.69 -5.32 -1.68
N GLU A 421 10.60 -4.37 -1.73
CA GLU A 421 11.99 -4.58 -2.14
C GLU A 421 12.69 -5.64 -1.26
N ARG A 422 12.53 -5.54 0.08
CA ARG A 422 13.05 -6.54 1.03
C ARG A 422 12.46 -7.92 0.78
N ALA A 423 11.14 -8.03 0.59
CA ALA A 423 10.47 -9.29 0.31
C ALA A 423 10.96 -9.95 -0.98
N GLN A 424 11.11 -9.16 -2.05
CA GLN A 424 11.64 -9.63 -3.32
C GLN A 424 13.10 -10.09 -3.22
N ALA A 425 13.91 -9.44 -2.38
CA ALA A 425 15.28 -9.86 -2.11
C ALA A 425 15.33 -11.21 -1.39
N LEU A 426 14.47 -11.43 -0.40
CA LEU A 426 14.37 -12.69 0.34
C LEU A 426 13.93 -13.88 -0.52
N GLU A 427 13.10 -13.66 -1.54
CA GLU A 427 12.72 -14.68 -2.52
C GLU A 427 13.76 -14.89 -3.64
N GLY A 428 14.89 -14.18 -3.60
CA GLY A 428 15.92 -14.24 -4.64
C GLY A 428 15.47 -13.64 -5.98
N ARG A 429 14.36 -12.89 -6.01
CA ARG A 429 13.91 -12.12 -7.19
C ARG A 429 14.72 -10.85 -7.38
N ILE A 430 15.19 -10.27 -6.27
CA ILE A 430 16.24 -9.27 -6.24
C ILE A 430 17.50 -9.95 -5.72
N ILE A 431 18.60 -9.85 -6.48
CA ILE A 431 19.90 -10.36 -6.07
C ILE A 431 20.83 -9.16 -5.93
N THR A 432 21.30 -8.91 -4.71
CA THR A 432 22.35 -7.93 -4.47
C THR A 432 23.70 -8.56 -4.82
N VAL A 433 24.33 -8.06 -5.88
CA VAL A 433 25.67 -8.49 -6.30
C VAL A 433 26.68 -7.44 -5.86
N ASN A 434 27.38 -7.72 -4.77
CA ASN A 434 28.48 -6.88 -4.31
C ASN A 434 29.72 -7.14 -5.18
N VAL A 435 30.07 -6.19 -6.04
CA VAL A 435 31.24 -6.28 -6.91
C VAL A 435 32.31 -5.31 -6.43
N THR A 436 33.37 -5.84 -5.80
CA THR A 436 34.56 -5.05 -5.45
C THR A 436 35.48 -4.98 -6.66
N LEU A 437 35.64 -3.79 -7.25
CA LEU A 437 36.53 -3.59 -8.42
C LEU A 437 37.81 -2.85 -8.00
N PRO A 438 39.01 -3.35 -8.40
CA PRO A 438 40.23 -2.57 -8.29
C PRO A 438 40.24 -1.53 -9.41
N GLY A 439 39.79 -0.30 -9.10
CA GLY A 439 39.76 0.82 -10.04
C GLY A 439 38.45 0.96 -10.84
N LEU A 440 37.91 2.18 -10.86
CA LEU A 440 36.68 2.56 -11.54
C LEU A 440 36.94 2.87 -13.03
N GLU A 441 37.18 1.84 -13.85
CA GLU A 441 37.11 1.98 -15.31
C GLU A 441 35.69 1.68 -15.81
N ILE A 442 35.11 2.62 -16.57
CA ILE A 442 33.77 2.55 -17.20
C ILE A 442 33.60 1.29 -18.07
N SER A 443 34.70 0.75 -18.62
CA SER A 443 34.75 -0.47 -19.43
C SER A 443 34.32 -1.74 -18.66
N ASN A 444 34.45 -1.74 -17.33
CA ASN A 444 34.09 -2.88 -16.47
C ASN A 444 32.61 -2.89 -16.07
N LEU A 445 31.99 -1.72 -15.89
CA LEU A 445 30.54 -1.60 -15.65
C LEU A 445 29.72 -2.10 -16.85
N GLN A 446 30.17 -1.80 -18.07
CA GLN A 446 29.47 -2.20 -19.29
C GLN A 446 29.47 -3.71 -19.52
N LYS A 447 30.52 -4.42 -19.07
CA LYS A 447 30.56 -5.90 -19.05
C LYS A 447 29.58 -6.48 -18.05
N ILE A 448 29.46 -5.88 -16.86
CA ILE A 448 28.51 -6.28 -15.82
C ILE A 448 27.07 -6.09 -16.31
N PHE A 449 26.74 -4.92 -16.88
CA PHE A 449 25.40 -4.68 -17.44
C PHE A 449 25.06 -5.63 -18.60
N ASN A 450 26.04 -5.98 -19.46
CA ASN A 450 25.81 -6.96 -20.52
C ASN A 450 25.59 -8.39 -20.00
N ILE A 451 26.24 -8.78 -18.90
CA ILE A 451 25.99 -10.07 -18.24
C ILE A 451 24.60 -10.08 -17.59
N ILE A 452 24.24 -9.01 -16.89
CA ILE A 452 22.92 -8.84 -16.26
C ILE A 452 21.81 -8.88 -17.32
N ALA A 453 21.99 -8.19 -18.45
CA ALA A 453 21.05 -8.20 -19.57
C ALA A 453 20.93 -9.58 -20.23
N LYS A 454 22.03 -10.34 -20.38
CA LYS A 454 22.01 -11.72 -20.92
C LYS A 454 21.31 -12.72 -20.00
N LEU A 455 21.28 -12.45 -18.69
CA LEU A 455 20.54 -13.25 -17.71
C LEU A 455 19.05 -12.89 -17.65
N GLY A 456 18.60 -11.88 -18.41
CA GLY A 456 17.22 -11.39 -18.37
C GLY A 456 16.90 -10.60 -17.10
N CYS A 457 17.90 -10.17 -16.35
CA CYS A 457 17.74 -9.41 -15.10
C CYS A 457 17.72 -7.90 -15.39
N ASN A 458 16.91 -7.15 -14.63
CA ASN A 458 16.91 -5.68 -14.66
C ASN A 458 17.71 -5.14 -13.48
N VAL A 459 18.53 -4.10 -13.69
CA VAL A 459 19.16 -3.37 -12.59
C VAL A 459 18.14 -2.42 -11.99
N ILE A 460 17.77 -2.67 -10.74
CA ILE A 460 16.75 -1.87 -10.03
C ILE A 460 17.41 -0.70 -9.30
N ARG A 461 18.57 -0.92 -8.64
CA ARG A 461 19.32 0.08 -7.88
C ARG A 461 20.79 -0.30 -7.76
N HIS A 462 21.68 0.67 -7.53
CA HIS A 462 23.06 0.46 -7.10
C HIS A 462 23.37 1.43 -5.96
N THR A 463 23.99 0.94 -4.89
CA THR A 463 24.31 1.71 -3.67
C THR A 463 25.71 1.35 -3.17
N VAL A 464 26.33 2.28 -2.44
CA VAL A 464 27.57 2.07 -1.68
C VAL A 464 27.20 2.35 -0.22
N GLU A 465 27.31 1.35 0.65
CA GLU A 465 26.83 1.43 2.06
C GLU A 465 27.96 1.56 3.08
N GLU A 466 27.74 2.43 4.08
CA GLU A 466 28.36 2.40 5.42
C GLU A 466 27.24 2.66 6.46
N SER A 467 27.30 1.98 7.61
CA SER A 467 26.23 1.92 8.63
C SER A 467 26.57 2.68 9.93
N TRP A 468 25.57 3.27 10.58
CA TRP A 468 25.68 3.93 11.90
C TRP A 468 24.48 3.58 12.81
N GLY A 469 24.75 3.40 14.12
CA GLY A 469 23.78 3.02 15.16
C GLY A 469 23.21 4.20 15.97
N VAL A 470 22.19 3.93 16.80
CA VAL A 470 21.42 4.94 17.57
C VAL A 470 21.23 4.50 19.04
N GLU A 471 21.41 5.43 19.98
CA GLU A 471 21.21 5.29 21.44
C GLU A 471 19.87 5.87 21.93
N SER A 472 19.39 5.39 23.10
CA SER A 472 18.11 5.77 23.75
C SER A 472 18.30 6.54 25.07
N TYR A 473 17.34 7.43 25.41
CA TYR A 473 17.20 8.08 26.72
C TYR A 473 15.82 7.78 27.35
N MET A 474 15.76 7.67 28.69
CA MET A 474 14.54 7.58 29.51
C MET A 474 14.54 8.69 30.57
N ASN A 475 13.36 9.16 31.00
CA ASN A 475 13.13 9.70 32.36
C ASN A 475 11.64 9.74 32.77
N ASP A 476 11.39 9.18 33.96
CA ASP A 476 10.36 9.34 35.01
C ASP A 476 8.91 9.83 34.73
N ILE A 477 7.97 8.99 35.19
CA ILE A 477 6.52 9.25 35.31
C ILE A 477 6.11 9.18 36.79
N ASN A 478 5.41 10.21 37.26
CA ASN A 478 4.34 10.06 38.24
C ASN A 478 3.40 11.26 38.14
N GLU A 479 2.16 11.04 37.68
CA GLU A 479 0.92 11.83 37.88
C GLU A 479 -0.06 11.57 36.71
N ASP A 480 -0.80 10.45 36.69
CA ASP A 480 -1.73 10.13 35.58
C ASP A 480 -2.87 9.17 35.99
N PHE A 481 -3.71 9.55 36.96
CA PHE A 481 -4.93 8.77 37.27
C PHE A 481 -6.00 8.98 36.18
N ASP A 482 -6.60 7.89 35.71
CA ASP A 482 -7.69 7.86 34.73
C ASP A 482 -8.78 6.93 35.25
N GLU A 483 -9.94 7.49 35.62
CA GLU A 483 -11.06 6.76 36.24
C GLU A 483 -11.61 5.61 35.39
N LEU A 484 -11.44 5.69 34.07
CA LEU A 484 -11.87 4.64 33.14
C LEU A 484 -10.79 3.58 32.89
N CYS A 485 -9.57 3.82 33.39
CA CYS A 485 -8.39 2.96 33.28
C CYS A 485 -7.76 2.79 34.66
N ASP A 486 -8.58 2.39 35.64
CA ASP A 486 -8.18 2.13 37.02
C ASP A 486 -7.78 0.64 37.19
N PRO A 487 -6.49 0.33 37.44
CA PRO A 487 -6.04 -1.04 37.68
C PRO A 487 -6.72 -1.71 38.88
N GLU A 488 -7.16 -0.92 39.88
CA GLU A 488 -7.84 -1.43 41.07
C GLU A 488 -9.34 -1.72 40.81
N ASN A 489 -9.94 -1.09 39.80
CA ASN A 489 -11.34 -1.24 39.43
C ASN A 489 -11.54 -1.49 37.92
N PRO A 490 -11.09 -2.64 37.38
CA PRO A 490 -11.10 -2.90 35.96
C PRO A 490 -12.53 -3.01 35.40
N LYS A 491 -12.80 -2.29 34.30
CA LYS A 491 -14.07 -2.35 33.57
C LYS A 491 -14.06 -3.49 32.54
N LYS A 492 -14.76 -4.59 32.84
CA LYS A 492 -14.93 -5.71 31.90
C LYS A 492 -16.06 -5.41 30.91
N ILE A 493 -15.76 -5.49 29.62
CA ILE A 493 -16.77 -5.40 28.54
C ILE A 493 -17.59 -6.69 28.46
N LYS A 494 -18.86 -6.59 28.07
CA LYS A 494 -19.76 -7.75 27.90
C LYS A 494 -20.21 -7.90 26.44
N TYR A 495 -20.76 -9.07 26.12
CA TYR A 495 -21.31 -9.36 24.78
C TYR A 495 -22.45 -8.40 24.42
N GLU A 496 -23.35 -8.13 25.36
CA GLU A 496 -24.53 -7.27 25.16
C GLU A 496 -24.12 -5.83 24.84
N ASP A 497 -23.08 -5.32 25.52
CA ASP A 497 -22.55 -3.97 25.27
C ASP A 497 -22.08 -3.81 23.82
N VAL A 498 -21.48 -4.86 23.26
CA VAL A 498 -20.99 -4.90 21.87
C VAL A 498 -22.16 -4.94 20.89
N VAL A 499 -23.19 -5.75 21.16
CA VAL A 499 -24.40 -5.82 20.32
C VAL A 499 -25.10 -4.46 20.26
N ASP A 500 -25.24 -3.80 21.40
CA ASP A 500 -25.82 -2.46 21.48
C ASP A 500 -24.99 -1.43 20.72
N ALA A 501 -23.66 -1.47 20.85
CA ALA A 501 -22.76 -0.58 20.12
C ALA A 501 -22.79 -0.81 18.61
N ALA A 502 -22.82 -2.06 18.16
CA ALA A 502 -22.92 -2.42 16.75
C ALA A 502 -24.23 -1.91 16.16
N SER A 503 -25.34 -2.07 16.88
CA SER A 503 -26.66 -1.58 16.46
C SER A 503 -26.69 -0.06 16.30
N ARG A 504 -26.08 0.70 17.24
CA ARG A 504 -25.95 2.17 17.14
C ARG A 504 -25.01 2.63 16.02
N SER A 505 -23.97 1.85 15.73
CA SER A 505 -22.93 2.22 14.76
C SER A 505 -23.29 1.85 13.32
N ARG A 506 -24.11 0.81 13.11
CA ARG A 506 -24.46 0.22 11.80
C ARG A 506 -24.83 1.23 10.71
N PRO A 507 -25.59 2.31 10.97
CA PRO A 507 -25.94 3.29 9.92
C PRO A 507 -24.76 4.17 9.46
N LEU A 508 -23.68 4.24 10.25
CA LEU A 508 -22.57 5.18 10.06
C LEU A 508 -21.23 4.49 9.74
N ILE A 509 -21.15 3.17 9.88
CA ILE A 509 -19.94 2.39 9.61
C ILE A 509 -20.22 1.29 8.61
N THR A 510 -19.31 1.13 7.65
CA THR A 510 -19.40 0.09 6.62
C THR A 510 -19.14 -1.28 7.25
N VAL A 511 -19.93 -2.28 6.84
CA VAL A 511 -19.68 -3.68 7.14
C VAL A 511 -18.49 -4.14 6.30
N THR A 512 -17.40 -4.56 6.93
CA THR A 512 -16.21 -4.99 6.18
C THR A 512 -16.38 -6.45 5.74
N PRO A 513 -15.80 -6.88 4.62
CA PRO A 513 -15.93 -8.25 4.13
C PRO A 513 -14.98 -9.23 4.86
N CYS A 514 -15.45 -10.46 4.99
CA CYS A 514 -14.65 -11.68 5.18
C CYS A 514 -14.35 -12.26 3.79
N TYR A 515 -13.26 -11.80 3.19
CA TYR A 515 -12.83 -12.19 1.85
C TYR A 515 -12.17 -13.59 1.89
N GLU A 516 -12.58 -14.51 1.02
CA GLU A 516 -11.97 -15.84 0.93
C GLU A 516 -10.67 -15.80 0.12
N SER A 517 -9.58 -16.33 0.68
CA SER A 517 -8.22 -16.29 0.09
C SER A 517 -8.10 -17.07 -1.23
N GLN A 518 -7.23 -16.58 -2.12
CA GLN A 518 -6.84 -17.20 -3.37
C GLN A 518 -5.35 -17.59 -3.34
N PRO A 519 -4.90 -18.81 -3.70
CA PRO A 519 -5.63 -20.06 -3.98
C PRO A 519 -5.87 -20.93 -2.73
N GLN A 520 -7.08 -21.47 -2.61
CA GLN A 520 -7.60 -22.27 -1.47
C GLN A 520 -6.70 -23.43 -0.96
N ASN A 521 -5.71 -23.89 -1.72
CA ASN A 521 -4.95 -25.10 -1.43
C ASN A 521 -3.51 -24.88 -0.91
N ALA A 522 -3.03 -23.64 -0.80
CA ALA A 522 -1.64 -23.40 -0.37
C ALA A 522 -1.40 -23.81 1.10
N PHE A 523 -2.41 -23.67 1.96
CA PHE A 523 -2.27 -23.84 3.41
C PHE A 523 -3.05 -25.03 4.00
N GLY A 524 -3.80 -25.77 3.17
CA GLY A 524 -4.61 -26.92 3.64
C GLY A 524 -5.73 -26.55 4.61
N MET A 525 -6.21 -25.31 4.58
CA MET A 525 -7.28 -24.76 5.41
C MET A 525 -8.16 -23.83 4.57
N LYS A 526 -9.41 -23.60 4.98
CA LYS A 526 -10.26 -22.57 4.38
C LYS A 526 -9.95 -21.23 5.01
N LEU A 527 -9.15 -20.42 4.33
CA LEU A 527 -8.64 -19.15 4.83
C LEU A 527 -9.51 -17.97 4.36
N TYR A 528 -9.92 -17.14 5.31
CA TYR A 528 -10.65 -15.89 5.09
C TYR A 528 -9.86 -14.72 5.69
N TYR A 529 -9.94 -13.55 5.05
CA TYR A 529 -9.41 -12.29 5.54
C TYR A 529 -10.54 -11.35 5.93
N LYS A 530 -10.57 -10.91 7.18
CA LYS A 530 -11.45 -9.82 7.62
C LYS A 530 -10.78 -8.49 7.31
N LEU A 531 -11.24 -7.81 6.26
CA LEU A 531 -10.56 -6.65 5.66
C LEU A 531 -10.93 -5.34 6.35
N GLU A 532 -10.36 -5.06 7.52
CA GLU A 532 -10.66 -3.82 8.27
C GLU A 532 -9.98 -2.57 7.69
N PHE A 533 -8.98 -2.73 6.83
CA PHE A 533 -8.31 -1.60 6.17
C PHE A 533 -9.17 -0.93 5.08
N VAL A 534 -10.30 -1.51 4.66
CA VAL A 534 -11.22 -0.91 3.67
C VAL A 534 -12.14 0.16 4.28
N LEU A 535 -12.11 0.31 5.61
CA LEU A 535 -12.82 1.37 6.32
C LEU A 535 -12.26 2.75 5.92
N LYS A 536 -13.06 3.81 6.11
CA LYS A 536 -12.74 5.16 5.60
C LYS A 536 -11.45 5.74 6.19
N THR A 537 -11.08 5.31 7.40
CA THR A 537 -9.84 5.70 8.07
C THR A 537 -8.69 4.70 7.92
N GLY A 538 -8.92 3.61 7.17
CA GLY A 538 -7.90 2.60 6.87
C GLY A 538 -7.63 1.59 7.98
N SER A 539 -8.49 1.48 9.01
CA SER A 539 -8.31 0.47 10.07
C SER A 539 -9.55 0.24 10.94
N PHE A 540 -9.56 -0.83 11.74
CA PHE A 540 -10.61 -1.12 12.73
C PHE A 540 -10.81 -0.03 13.79
N LYS A 541 -9.84 0.90 13.94
CA LYS A 541 -9.90 1.94 14.98
C LYS A 541 -11.05 2.93 14.76
N GLU A 542 -11.55 3.02 13.52
CA GLU A 542 -12.83 3.57 13.09
C GLU A 542 -13.98 3.20 14.04
N ARG A 543 -14.08 1.91 14.40
CA ARG A 543 -15.20 1.34 15.18
C ARG A 543 -15.21 1.85 16.62
N GLY A 544 -14.05 1.80 17.27
CA GLY A 544 -13.88 2.29 18.64
C GLY A 544 -14.03 3.81 18.72
N ALA A 545 -13.52 4.53 17.71
CA ALA A 545 -13.65 5.99 17.61
C ALA A 545 -15.12 6.43 17.48
N LEU A 546 -15.89 5.78 16.60
CA LEU A 546 -17.32 6.07 16.45
C LEU A 546 -18.08 5.80 17.76
N ASN A 547 -17.88 4.63 18.37
CA ASN A 547 -18.64 4.28 19.58
C ASN A 547 -18.32 5.23 20.75
N VAL A 548 -17.04 5.56 21.00
CA VAL A 548 -16.70 6.49 22.09
C VAL A 548 -17.31 7.87 21.87
N LEU A 549 -17.28 8.39 20.64
CA LEU A 549 -17.87 9.69 20.32
C LEU A 549 -19.39 9.69 20.43
N GLN A 550 -20.06 8.59 20.05
CA GLN A 550 -21.50 8.44 20.21
C GLN A 550 -21.92 8.41 21.69
N MET A 551 -21.11 7.80 22.55
CA MET A 551 -21.35 7.68 23.99
C MET A 551 -21.12 8.98 24.78
N LEU A 552 -20.50 10.01 24.18
CA LEU A 552 -20.30 11.28 24.86
C LEU A 552 -21.64 11.95 25.21
N PRO A 553 -21.77 12.49 26.44
CA PRO A 553 -22.86 13.38 26.81
C PRO A 553 -22.98 14.60 25.89
N GLN A 554 -24.20 15.12 25.71
CA GLN A 554 -24.46 16.21 24.74
C GLN A 554 -23.74 17.52 25.07
N ASP A 555 -23.55 17.83 26.34
CA ASP A 555 -22.74 18.95 26.83
C ASP A 555 -21.26 18.78 26.44
N LYS A 556 -20.71 17.58 26.62
CA LYS A 556 -19.32 17.25 26.25
C LYS A 556 -19.09 17.24 24.74
N LYS A 557 -20.07 16.81 23.95
CA LYS A 557 -20.00 16.86 22.47
C LYS A 557 -19.81 18.29 21.94
N LYS A 558 -20.44 19.28 22.58
CA LYS A 558 -20.30 20.70 22.19
C LYS A 558 -18.93 21.26 22.52
N ILE A 559 -18.33 20.84 23.64
CA ILE A 559 -17.01 21.31 24.08
C ILE A 559 -15.91 20.65 23.24
N GLY A 560 -16.02 19.34 23.00
CA GLY A 560 -15.10 18.57 22.18
C GLY A 560 -14.18 17.65 22.97
N VAL A 561 -13.28 17.01 22.22
CA VAL A 561 -12.39 15.96 22.72
C VAL A 561 -10.93 16.29 22.45
N VAL A 562 -10.04 15.73 23.27
CA VAL A 562 -8.60 15.78 23.07
C VAL A 562 -7.98 14.40 23.24
N LEU A 563 -7.01 14.06 22.40
CA LEU A 563 -6.24 12.83 22.55
C LEU A 563 -4.79 13.03 22.11
N ALA A 564 -3.91 12.18 22.65
CA ALA A 564 -2.56 12.03 22.17
C ALA A 564 -2.41 10.67 21.48
N SER A 565 -2.11 10.68 20.18
CA SER A 565 -1.97 9.46 19.39
C SER A 565 -1.15 9.72 18.13
N MET A 566 -0.18 8.85 17.86
CA MET A 566 0.65 8.87 16.66
C MET A 566 0.05 8.07 15.49
N GLY A 567 -1.15 7.52 15.62
CA GLY A 567 -1.61 6.44 14.73
C GLY A 567 -3.09 6.48 14.38
N ASN A 568 -3.58 5.34 13.88
CA ASN A 568 -4.90 5.22 13.26
C ASN A 568 -6.11 5.58 14.15
N GLN A 569 -5.89 5.73 15.46
CA GLN A 569 -6.95 6.17 16.38
C GLN A 569 -7.20 7.68 16.27
N ALA A 570 -6.14 8.49 16.14
CA ALA A 570 -6.29 9.92 15.86
C ALA A 570 -7.11 10.11 14.59
N ILE A 571 -6.79 9.36 13.54
CA ILE A 571 -7.48 9.40 12.25
C ILE A 571 -8.97 9.03 12.43
N GLY A 572 -9.27 7.93 13.12
CA GLY A 572 -10.63 7.52 13.47
C GLY A 572 -11.45 8.61 14.18
N ILE A 573 -10.87 9.19 15.24
CA ILE A 573 -11.53 10.23 16.04
C ILE A 573 -11.70 11.52 15.24
N CYS A 574 -10.73 11.92 14.41
CA CYS A 574 -10.84 13.10 13.56
C CYS A 574 -11.95 12.95 12.52
N TYR A 575 -12.00 11.80 11.83
CA TYR A 575 -12.99 11.54 10.80
C TYR A 575 -14.42 11.59 11.35
N TYR A 576 -14.69 10.86 12.44
CA TYR A 576 -16.02 10.85 13.05
C TYR A 576 -16.33 12.11 13.86
N GLY A 577 -15.31 12.77 14.41
CA GLY A 577 -15.46 14.09 15.02
C GLY A 577 -16.02 15.09 14.02
N GLY A 578 -15.44 15.14 12.81
CA GLY A 578 -15.96 15.96 11.71
C GLY A 578 -17.39 15.58 11.31
N LYS A 579 -17.67 14.28 11.10
CA LYS A 579 -19.01 13.76 10.73
C LYS A 579 -20.09 14.03 11.78
N LEU A 580 -19.73 13.98 13.06
CA LEU A 580 -20.64 14.20 14.20
C LEU A 580 -20.65 15.66 14.67
N HIS A 581 -19.88 16.54 14.02
CA HIS A 581 -19.70 17.94 14.39
C HIS A 581 -19.17 18.14 15.83
N ILE A 582 -18.27 17.26 16.27
CA ILE A 582 -17.59 17.31 17.57
C ILE A 582 -16.18 17.90 17.36
N PRO A 583 -15.80 18.98 18.05
CA PRO A 583 -14.44 19.53 17.96
C PRO A 583 -13.38 18.52 18.44
N VAL A 584 -12.31 18.35 17.66
CA VAL A 584 -11.21 17.41 17.97
C VAL A 584 -9.88 18.15 18.05
N VAL A 585 -9.16 17.93 19.16
CA VAL A 585 -7.76 18.34 19.33
C VAL A 585 -6.88 17.09 19.38
N VAL A 586 -5.86 17.00 18.53
CA VAL A 586 -4.90 15.89 18.54
C VAL A 586 -3.52 16.42 18.89
N VAL A 587 -2.88 15.83 19.89
CA VAL A 587 -1.47 16.08 20.23
C VAL A 587 -0.61 14.94 19.70
N MET A 588 0.43 15.26 18.95
CA MET A 588 1.36 14.30 18.36
C MET A 588 2.81 14.71 18.65
N PRO A 589 3.76 13.77 18.77
CA PRO A 589 5.17 14.10 18.96
C PRO A 589 5.84 14.57 17.67
N LYS A 590 7.01 15.20 17.82
CA LYS A 590 7.80 15.78 16.71
C LYS A 590 8.22 14.76 15.63
N GLY A 591 8.40 13.49 16.00
CA GLY A 591 8.84 12.42 15.09
C GLY A 591 7.72 11.70 14.32
N VAL A 592 6.47 12.14 14.41
CA VAL A 592 5.35 11.44 13.76
C VAL A 592 5.44 11.54 12.22
N PRO A 593 5.15 10.45 11.48
CA PRO A 593 5.09 10.50 10.01
C PRO A 593 4.14 11.60 9.51
N LEU A 594 4.65 12.45 8.62
CA LEU A 594 3.97 13.68 8.17
C LEU A 594 2.59 13.40 7.57
N ILE A 595 2.41 12.27 6.88
CA ILE A 595 1.13 11.87 6.29
C ILE A 595 0.00 11.80 7.32
N LYS A 596 0.29 11.35 8.55
CA LYS A 596 -0.71 11.21 9.62
C LYS A 596 -1.16 12.56 10.18
N LEU A 597 -0.25 13.53 10.25
CA LEU A 597 -0.58 14.92 10.59
C LEU A 597 -1.52 15.52 9.54
N GLN A 598 -1.20 15.30 8.27
CA GLN A 598 -1.94 15.87 7.15
C GLN A 598 -3.36 15.30 7.07
N ILE A 599 -3.52 13.98 7.24
CA ILE A 599 -4.83 13.33 7.30
C ILE A 599 -5.70 13.93 8.42
N CYS A 600 -5.16 14.09 9.63
CA CYS A 600 -5.93 14.67 10.74
C CYS A 600 -6.33 16.13 10.48
N LYS A 601 -5.44 16.94 9.89
CA LYS A 601 -5.74 18.32 9.50
C LYS A 601 -6.80 18.38 8.40
N ASN A 602 -6.75 17.50 7.41
CA ASN A 602 -7.74 17.43 6.33
C ASN A 602 -9.14 17.08 6.82
N PHE A 603 -9.25 16.32 7.92
CA PHE A 603 -10.52 16.08 8.61
C PHE A 603 -10.98 17.23 9.53
N GLY A 604 -10.26 18.36 9.53
CA GLY A 604 -10.63 19.57 10.28
C GLY A 604 -10.22 19.54 11.75
N ALA A 605 -9.40 18.58 12.19
CA ALA A 605 -8.94 18.53 13.56
C ALA A 605 -7.83 19.56 13.85
N LYS A 606 -7.81 20.08 15.08
CA LYS A 606 -6.71 20.92 15.55
C LYS A 606 -5.53 20.03 15.94
N VAL A 607 -4.50 20.00 15.11
CA VAL A 607 -3.29 19.21 15.36
C VAL A 607 -2.22 20.07 16.04
N ILE A 608 -1.72 19.59 17.17
CA ILE A 608 -0.63 20.20 17.96
C ILE A 608 0.55 19.22 17.95
N VAL A 609 1.72 19.69 17.53
CA VAL A 609 2.94 18.88 17.48
C VAL A 609 3.82 19.26 18.66
N GLU A 610 3.75 18.49 19.74
CA GLU A 610 4.40 18.79 21.01
C GLU A 610 4.75 17.50 21.75
N GLY A 611 5.95 17.46 22.34
CA GLY A 611 6.55 16.26 22.91
C GLY A 611 7.56 15.58 21.98
N ASN A 612 8.59 15.00 22.57
CA ASN A 612 9.59 14.18 21.91
C ASN A 612 9.06 12.75 21.66
N ASP A 613 8.15 12.29 22.52
CA ASP A 613 7.51 10.99 22.43
C ASP A 613 6.00 11.06 22.75
N LEU A 614 5.35 9.89 22.69
CA LEU A 614 3.91 9.77 22.94
C LEU A 614 3.53 10.06 24.40
N GLN A 615 4.41 9.81 25.36
CA GLN A 615 4.13 10.07 26.77
C GLN A 615 4.13 11.57 27.06
N GLU A 616 5.15 12.28 26.59
CA GLU A 616 5.19 13.74 26.66
C GLU A 616 3.96 14.32 25.95
N SER A 617 3.61 13.83 24.75
CA SER A 617 2.40 14.25 24.04
C SER A 617 1.12 14.04 24.86
N GLN A 618 1.01 12.92 25.60
CA GLN A 618 -0.12 12.64 26.49
C GLN A 618 -0.21 13.64 27.65
N LYS A 619 0.92 13.99 28.28
CA LYS A 619 0.97 15.00 29.35
C LYS A 619 0.42 16.34 28.85
N HIS A 620 0.85 16.78 27.67
CA HIS A 620 0.34 18.00 27.03
C HIS A 620 -1.15 17.90 26.68
N ALA A 621 -1.61 16.77 26.14
CA ALA A 621 -3.03 16.55 25.84
C ALA A 621 -3.92 16.63 27.08
N ARG A 622 -3.48 16.07 28.21
CA ARG A 622 -4.20 16.13 29.50
C ARG A 622 -4.20 17.54 30.09
N ALA A 623 -3.09 18.27 29.99
CA ALA A 623 -3.05 19.68 30.38
C ALA A 623 -4.07 20.51 29.57
N ILE A 624 -4.08 20.34 28.25
CA ILE A 624 -5.06 20.99 27.36
C ILE A 624 -6.50 20.58 27.70
N ALA A 625 -6.71 19.31 28.07
CA ALA A 625 -8.02 18.80 28.50
C ALA A 625 -8.54 19.57 29.73
N ARG A 626 -7.70 19.71 30.75
CA ARG A 626 -8.03 20.44 31.99
C ARG A 626 -8.29 21.91 31.73
N ASP A 627 -7.40 22.57 30.99
CA ASP A 627 -7.47 24.02 30.75
C ASP A 627 -8.68 24.43 29.92
N LYS A 628 -9.11 23.58 28.98
CA LYS A 628 -10.19 23.89 28.03
C LYS A 628 -11.50 23.14 28.30
N GLY A 629 -11.54 22.32 29.35
CA GLY A 629 -12.68 21.46 29.67
C GLY A 629 -12.98 20.37 28.63
N LEU A 630 -12.01 20.04 27.75
CA LEU A 630 -12.16 19.01 26.72
C LEU A 630 -12.18 17.62 27.35
N THR A 631 -12.89 16.68 26.74
CA THR A 631 -12.87 15.28 27.19
C THR A 631 -11.61 14.60 26.68
N PHE A 632 -10.74 14.15 27.56
CA PHE A 632 -9.57 13.36 27.17
C PHE A 632 -10.01 11.94 26.79
N ILE A 633 -9.67 11.49 25.59
CA ILE A 633 -9.90 10.12 25.14
C ILE A 633 -8.60 9.34 25.27
N ASN A 634 -8.57 8.40 26.22
CA ASN A 634 -7.45 7.49 26.36
C ASN A 634 -7.38 6.55 25.16
N GLY A 635 -6.27 6.65 24.43
CA GLY A 635 -6.05 5.86 23.23
C GLY A 635 -5.70 4.38 23.48
N ARG A 636 -5.17 4.10 24.68
CA ARG A 636 -4.63 2.79 25.03
C ARG A 636 -5.70 1.88 25.62
N ASP A 637 -6.46 2.42 26.57
CA ASP A 637 -7.46 1.66 27.32
C ASP A 637 -8.67 2.55 27.62
N HIS A 638 -9.80 2.25 26.98
CA HIS A 638 -11.05 2.96 27.16
C HIS A 638 -12.23 2.01 26.88
N PRO A 639 -13.14 1.75 27.83
CA PRO A 639 -14.18 0.73 27.68
C PRO A 639 -15.05 0.90 26.43
N HIS A 640 -15.53 2.11 26.14
CA HIS A 640 -16.30 2.38 24.91
C HIS A 640 -15.50 2.18 23.61
N VAL A 641 -14.19 2.41 23.62
CA VAL A 641 -13.35 2.13 22.43
C VAL A 641 -13.27 0.61 22.21
N LEU A 642 -13.02 -0.15 23.28
CA LEU A 642 -12.95 -1.62 23.23
C LEU A 642 -14.29 -2.25 22.79
N ILE A 643 -15.40 -1.77 23.34
CA ILE A 643 -16.76 -2.22 22.95
C ILE A 643 -16.98 -2.05 21.43
N GLY A 644 -16.54 -0.92 20.85
CA GLY A 644 -16.67 -0.68 19.42
C GLY A 644 -15.91 -1.71 18.56
N TYR A 645 -14.72 -2.14 19.01
CA TYR A 645 -13.94 -3.16 18.30
C TYR A 645 -14.62 -4.53 18.22
N GLY A 646 -15.51 -4.84 19.17
CA GLY A 646 -16.24 -6.11 19.19
C GLY A 646 -17.15 -6.32 17.98
N GLY A 647 -17.54 -5.23 17.29
CA GLY A 647 -18.30 -5.31 16.04
C GLY A 647 -17.61 -6.15 14.95
N VAL A 648 -16.27 -6.20 14.95
CA VAL A 648 -15.51 -7.06 14.03
C VAL A 648 -15.90 -8.52 14.19
N ALA A 649 -16.01 -9.00 15.43
CA ALA A 649 -16.34 -10.39 15.71
C ALA A 649 -17.80 -10.74 15.42
N LEU A 650 -18.73 -9.81 15.65
CA LEU A 650 -20.13 -10.00 15.26
C LEU A 650 -20.26 -10.21 13.75
N GLU A 651 -19.57 -9.40 12.96
CA GLU A 651 -19.56 -9.53 11.50
C GLU A 651 -18.86 -10.81 11.02
N ILE A 652 -17.80 -11.26 11.71
CA ILE A 652 -17.16 -12.56 11.41
C ILE A 652 -18.15 -13.71 11.61
N LEU A 653 -18.90 -13.71 12.72
CA LEU A 653 -19.89 -14.76 13.01
C LEU A 653 -21.06 -14.74 12.02
N GLU A 654 -21.46 -13.55 11.56
CA GLU A 654 -22.51 -13.37 10.55
C GLU A 654 -22.06 -13.87 9.17
N GLN A 655 -20.85 -13.50 8.73
CA GLN A 655 -20.36 -13.78 7.37
C GLN A 655 -19.71 -15.16 7.22
N VAL A 656 -19.09 -15.69 8.29
CA VAL A 656 -18.45 -17.02 8.31
C VAL A 656 -18.97 -17.84 9.50
N PRO A 657 -20.24 -18.32 9.47
CA PRO A 657 -20.83 -19.08 10.57
C PRO A 657 -20.13 -20.40 10.86
N THR A 658 -19.23 -20.87 10.01
CA THR A 658 -18.44 -22.10 10.18
C THR A 658 -17.05 -21.85 10.75
N VAL A 659 -16.71 -20.61 11.17
CA VAL A 659 -15.37 -20.30 11.69
C VAL A 659 -14.97 -21.20 12.88
N ASP A 660 -13.76 -21.76 12.78
CA ASP A 660 -13.13 -22.64 13.77
C ASP A 660 -12.00 -21.92 14.52
N ALA A 661 -11.31 -20.99 13.86
CA ALA A 661 -10.25 -20.18 14.46
C ALA A 661 -10.25 -18.73 13.93
N VAL A 662 -9.96 -17.78 14.81
CA VAL A 662 -9.75 -16.36 14.48
C VAL A 662 -8.35 -15.95 14.91
N ILE A 663 -7.59 -15.36 13.99
CA ILE A 663 -6.22 -14.89 14.23
C ILE A 663 -6.23 -13.36 14.28
N VAL A 664 -5.81 -12.79 15.41
CA VAL A 664 -5.94 -11.36 15.70
C VAL A 664 -4.56 -10.74 16.03
N PRO A 665 -4.15 -9.66 15.32
CA PRO A 665 -2.94 -8.93 15.65
C PRO A 665 -3.10 -8.15 16.95
N VAL A 666 -2.04 -8.07 17.76
CA VAL A 666 -2.05 -7.44 19.08
C VAL A 666 -1.10 -6.24 19.11
N GLY A 667 -1.69 -5.05 19.25
CA GLY A 667 -1.00 -3.82 19.65
C GLY A 667 -1.22 -3.53 21.13
N THR A 668 -2.25 -2.72 21.44
CA THR A 668 -2.65 -2.42 22.83
C THR A 668 -3.46 -3.54 23.50
N GLY A 669 -3.83 -4.61 22.78
CA GLY A 669 -4.69 -5.69 23.28
C GLY A 669 -6.20 -5.46 23.15
N GLY A 670 -6.65 -4.23 22.89
CA GLY A 670 -8.09 -3.91 22.85
C GLY A 670 -8.91 -4.68 21.81
N LEU A 671 -8.36 -4.89 20.60
CA LEU A 671 -9.05 -5.64 19.53
C LEU A 671 -9.24 -7.11 19.91
N VAL A 672 -8.19 -7.78 20.37
CA VAL A 672 -8.28 -9.20 20.74
C VAL A 672 -9.17 -9.42 21.95
N ALA A 673 -9.15 -8.51 22.94
CA ALA A 673 -10.06 -8.57 24.08
C ALA A 673 -11.54 -8.51 23.63
N ALA A 674 -11.87 -7.60 22.73
CA ALA A 674 -13.21 -7.45 22.20
C ALA A 674 -13.64 -8.63 21.31
N VAL A 675 -12.75 -9.09 20.42
CA VAL A 675 -13.00 -10.25 19.56
C VAL A 675 -13.19 -11.52 20.39
N ALA A 676 -12.31 -11.77 21.37
CA ALA A 676 -12.41 -12.93 22.25
C ALA A 676 -13.70 -12.91 23.07
N THR A 677 -14.12 -11.75 23.59
CA THR A 677 -15.39 -11.60 24.34
C THR A 677 -16.58 -12.08 23.52
N VAL A 678 -16.68 -11.66 22.25
CA VAL A 678 -17.80 -11.99 21.37
C VAL A 678 -17.73 -13.43 20.86
N ILE A 679 -16.55 -13.84 20.38
CA ILE A 679 -16.35 -15.19 19.82
C ILE A 679 -16.54 -16.25 20.89
N LYS A 680 -15.95 -16.08 22.09
CA LYS A 680 -16.06 -17.08 23.16
C LYS A 680 -17.46 -17.15 23.77
N HIS A 681 -18.21 -16.05 23.78
CA HIS A 681 -19.62 -16.07 24.18
C HIS A 681 -20.47 -16.88 23.19
N SER A 682 -20.32 -16.63 21.89
CA SER A 682 -21.18 -17.23 20.85
C SER A 682 -20.73 -18.62 20.41
N LYS A 683 -19.41 -18.88 20.43
CA LYS A 683 -18.75 -20.12 20.01
C LYS A 683 -17.57 -20.43 20.96
N PRO A 684 -17.82 -21.03 22.14
CA PRO A 684 -16.78 -21.33 23.14
C PRO A 684 -15.60 -22.15 22.61
N ASN A 685 -15.88 -23.05 21.66
CA ASN A 685 -14.90 -23.96 21.04
C ASN A 685 -14.07 -23.31 19.92
N CYS A 686 -14.45 -22.13 19.42
CA CYS A 686 -13.69 -21.43 18.39
C CYS A 686 -12.37 -20.90 18.99
N LEU A 687 -11.25 -21.16 18.33
CA LEU A 687 -9.92 -20.76 18.79
C LEU A 687 -9.69 -19.27 18.50
N VAL A 688 -9.03 -18.55 19.41
CA VAL A 688 -8.62 -17.16 19.22
C VAL A 688 -7.11 -17.07 19.43
N TYR A 689 -6.38 -16.82 18.34
CA TYR A 689 -4.92 -16.70 18.35
C TYR A 689 -4.51 -15.24 18.43
N MET A 690 -3.50 -14.97 19.27
CA MET A 690 -2.92 -13.65 19.49
C MET A 690 -1.54 -13.57 18.84
N LEU A 691 -1.27 -12.47 18.15
CA LEU A 691 0.00 -12.24 17.46
C LEU A 691 0.70 -10.98 17.94
N VAL A 692 1.95 -11.13 18.35
CA VAL A 692 2.80 -10.05 18.85
C VAL A 692 4.11 -10.04 18.04
N GLU A 693 4.54 -8.87 17.60
CA GLU A 693 5.78 -8.66 16.84
C GLU A 693 7.01 -8.75 17.77
N GLU A 694 8.09 -9.41 17.32
CA GLU A 694 9.25 -9.80 18.14
C GLU A 694 10.01 -8.61 18.75
N ASP A 695 10.08 -7.48 18.04
CA ASP A 695 10.81 -6.27 18.45
C ASP A 695 10.28 -5.63 19.75
N TRP A 696 9.00 -5.82 20.05
CA TRP A 696 8.39 -5.33 21.29
C TRP A 696 8.83 -6.16 22.51
N ILE A 697 9.14 -7.44 22.28
CA ILE A 697 9.55 -8.37 23.32
C ILE A 697 11.05 -8.29 23.55
N ALA A 698 11.88 -8.13 22.52
CA ALA A 698 13.32 -7.90 22.72
C ALA A 698 13.58 -6.71 23.65
N ARG A 699 12.87 -5.58 23.45
CA ARG A 699 12.96 -4.41 24.35
C ARG A 699 12.38 -4.66 25.74
N ALA A 700 11.26 -5.38 25.86
CA ALA A 700 10.66 -5.71 27.15
C ALA A 700 11.49 -6.73 27.95
N VAL A 701 12.11 -7.70 27.28
CA VAL A 701 12.93 -8.77 27.85
C VAL A 701 14.31 -8.25 28.24
N LEU A 702 14.96 -7.41 27.42
CA LEU A 702 16.21 -6.71 27.80
C LEU A 702 15.99 -5.83 29.04
N HIS A 703 14.87 -5.10 29.08
CA HIS A 703 14.50 -4.27 30.23
C HIS A 703 14.20 -5.08 31.51
N LEU A 704 13.61 -6.28 31.36
CA LEU A 704 13.33 -7.21 32.47
C LEU A 704 14.60 -7.88 33.02
N VAL A 705 15.64 -8.04 32.19
CA VAL A 705 16.89 -8.73 32.55
C VAL A 705 17.92 -7.78 33.16
N GLU A 706 17.96 -6.50 32.80
CA GLU A 706 19.04 -5.58 33.21
C GLU A 706 18.83 -4.83 34.55
N LYS A 707 17.60 -4.67 35.07
CA LYS A 707 17.32 -3.75 36.19
C LYS A 707 16.67 -4.30 37.47
N GLU A 708 16.39 -5.60 37.54
CA GLU A 708 15.66 -6.28 38.63
C GLU A 708 14.17 -5.88 38.79
N ARG A 709 13.28 -6.83 38.51
CA ARG A 709 11.86 -6.91 38.94
C ARG A 709 11.00 -5.64 38.73
N PHE A 710 10.57 -5.50 37.48
CA PHE A 710 9.40 -4.79 36.95
C PHE A 710 9.33 -3.26 37.13
N VAL A 711 9.63 -2.55 36.04
CA VAL A 711 8.85 -1.40 35.53
C VAL A 711 8.82 -1.57 34.00
N VAL A 712 7.69 -1.35 33.34
CA VAL A 712 7.52 -1.62 31.90
C VAL A 712 6.84 -0.44 31.24
N GLU A 713 7.52 0.21 30.29
CA GLU A 713 6.97 1.27 29.45
C GLU A 713 6.88 0.85 27.98
N GLY A 714 5.68 1.01 27.42
CA GLY A 714 5.32 0.66 26.04
C GLY A 714 3.97 -0.08 26.02
N ALA A 715 3.02 0.36 25.19
CA ALA A 715 1.64 -0.14 25.26
C ALA A 715 1.45 -1.61 24.83
N GLY A 716 2.40 -2.21 24.10
CA GLY A 716 2.47 -3.66 23.90
C GLY A 716 3.17 -4.40 25.04
N ALA A 717 4.04 -3.69 25.77
CA ALA A 717 4.82 -4.25 26.86
C ALA A 717 3.99 -4.44 28.14
N CYS A 718 2.91 -3.68 28.38
CA CYS A 718 2.00 -3.94 29.50
C CYS A 718 1.21 -5.25 29.35
N THR A 719 0.74 -5.58 28.14
CA THR A 719 0.04 -6.84 27.84
C THR A 719 1.01 -8.02 27.95
N VAL A 720 2.22 -7.88 27.39
CA VAL A 720 3.27 -8.90 27.49
C VAL A 720 3.78 -9.04 28.93
N ALA A 721 3.90 -7.97 29.70
CA ALA A 721 4.32 -8.01 31.11
C ALA A 721 3.23 -8.58 32.04
N ALA A 722 1.95 -8.31 31.78
CA ALA A 722 0.85 -8.97 32.48
C ALA A 722 0.85 -10.49 32.20
N ILE A 723 1.07 -10.88 30.94
CA ILE A 723 1.19 -12.28 30.52
C ILE A 723 2.44 -12.93 31.15
N LEU A 724 3.61 -12.30 31.08
CA LEU A 724 4.86 -12.81 31.65
C LEU A 724 4.82 -12.86 33.19
N SER A 725 4.24 -11.86 33.87
CA SER A 725 4.08 -11.88 35.33
C SER A 725 3.19 -13.02 35.82
N SER A 726 2.20 -13.44 35.01
CA SER A 726 1.38 -14.63 35.27
C SER A 726 2.10 -15.96 34.96
N LEU A 727 3.14 -15.95 34.12
CA LEU A 727 3.95 -17.11 33.72
C LEU A 727 5.15 -17.39 34.67
N VAL A 728 5.62 -16.40 35.43
CA VAL A 728 6.78 -16.52 36.34
C VAL A 728 6.67 -17.65 37.38
N PRO A 729 5.50 -17.97 37.97
CA PRO A 729 5.38 -19.10 38.89
C PRO A 729 5.61 -20.46 38.22
N GLU A 730 5.14 -20.65 36.97
CA GLU A 730 5.23 -21.93 36.26
C GLU A 730 6.62 -22.16 35.64
N LEU A 731 7.29 -21.10 35.16
CA LEU A 731 8.64 -21.18 34.60
C LEU A 731 9.70 -21.51 35.66
N LYS A 732 9.48 -21.19 36.94
CA LYS A 732 10.38 -21.59 38.03
C LYS A 732 10.36 -23.10 38.34
N THR A 733 9.32 -23.82 37.90
CA THR A 733 9.16 -25.25 38.18
C THR A 733 9.64 -26.19 37.08
N LYS A 734 9.97 -25.67 35.88
CA LYS A 734 10.59 -26.45 34.81
C LYS A 734 12.00 -25.92 34.54
N LYS A 735 12.96 -26.48 35.28
CA LYS A 735 14.39 -26.31 35.03
C LYS A 735 14.84 -27.14 33.84
#